data_AF-A0A9P9CTX1-F1
#
_entry.id   AF-A0A9P9CTX1-F1
#
_cell.length_a   1.000
_cell.length_b   1.000
_cell.length_c   1.000
_cell.angle_alpha   90.00
_cell.angle_beta   90.00
_cell.angle_gamma   90.00
#
_symmetry.space_group_name_H-M   'P 1'
#
loop_
_entity.id
_entity.type
_entity.pdbx_description
1 polymer ?
#
loop_
_entity_poly.entity_id
_entity_poly.type
_entity_poly.pdbx_seq_one_letter_code
_entity_poly.pdbx_strand_id
1 'polypeptide(L)'
;MSSKLLKVPRRQIFAGLPSSPRAGGGASSPSSRETGSDVQERPLPSLPRLIPMSAVMSPKPVKSTHSVSSYSTKAGSTSSLTKINEKVRDDSRCSRNSLLRLLSHAQYAISADPAFWKVYEDCDLEEGDDWLHNPDPKRDVRRGTIFTLRGLVNLGCFVLTVVGLVGLFAGYPLFAWIFQKPESFMDGQGFGIGFTNATGQRPESFIGRTGLIDNDTPSDALTIQSFTNGETWELVFSDEFNTPGRSFYPGDDPYWEAVDLHYHQTGDLEWYDPQQVSTVDGSLRIWFNQTNPEFNHDLNFMGGMVQSWNKFCFTGGMVLASVSLPGSPTLSGLWPAVWTMGNLGRAGYGASLEGMWPYSAYDECDAGTLPNQTMPGDPTIPTNGDKRFEGRLSFLPGQRLSRCTCKDDTSHPGPKHDDGTWVGRSSPEIDIFEATVGPSGALVSQSGQFAPFDDGYLWDTNGATIYNASTCFLNNFHGGVFQESTSTLCLTDQTAYTQLASSSADRVFSTYGYEYKPGYEGSYISWINNGLMSWTLDASAVGANQMNGISSISQRGVSNEPMYIIMNLGMSPSFGRIDPNLLLPAHMDVDWIRVYQPSNAINVGCDPPEMPTLKYINDHFEAYNNPNLTIFRDFEFSKFPGNRLLGQCPNEE
;
A
#
# COMPACT_ATOMS: atom_id res chain seq x y z
N MET A 1 28.04 37.70 45.49
CA MET A 1 29.24 38.29 46.11
C MET A 1 30.40 37.31 45.97
N SER A 2 31.64 37.77 45.84
CA SER A 2 32.78 36.94 45.41
C SER A 2 33.78 36.65 46.54
N SER A 3 34.29 35.41 46.63
CA SER A 3 35.66 35.05 47.10
C SER A 3 35.78 33.53 47.35
N LYS A 4 36.95 32.86 47.27
CA LYS A 4 38.28 33.11 46.65
C LYS A 4 39.00 31.74 46.54
N LEU A 5 40.00 31.60 45.66
CA LEU A 5 40.84 30.38 45.55
C LEU A 5 41.88 30.28 46.68
N LEU A 6 42.31 29.06 47.07
CA LEU A 6 43.70 28.77 47.53
C LEU A 6 44.14 27.27 47.54
N LYS A 7 44.59 26.82 46.36
CA LYS A 7 45.70 25.89 45.96
C LYS A 7 46.54 25.04 47.00
N VAL A 8 46.97 23.83 46.54
CA VAL A 8 48.15 22.94 46.89
C VAL A 8 48.23 22.24 48.29
N PRO A 9 49.12 21.22 48.57
CA PRO A 9 49.99 20.32 47.72
C PRO A 9 50.16 18.80 48.16
N ARG A 10 50.93 18.01 47.35
CA ARG A 10 51.66 16.70 47.62
C ARG A 10 50.83 15.40 47.84
N ARG A 11 51.17 14.18 47.36
CA ARG A 11 52.31 13.47 46.67
C ARG A 11 53.28 12.64 47.56
N GLN A 12 53.74 11.49 47.02
CA GLN A 12 54.66 10.42 47.53
C GLN A 12 53.94 9.22 48.21
N ILE A 13 54.45 7.97 48.27
CA ILE A 13 55.77 7.29 48.01
C ILE A 13 55.44 5.76 47.75
N PHE A 14 56.19 4.78 47.22
CA PHE A 14 57.44 4.48 46.45
C PHE A 14 57.32 2.98 46.00
N ALA A 15 58.13 2.28 45.18
CA ALA A 15 59.37 2.47 44.37
C ALA A 15 59.22 1.59 43.07
N GLY A 16 60.20 1.09 42.29
CA GLY A 16 61.68 1.00 42.36
C GLY A 16 62.34 0.59 41.02
N LEU A 17 63.48 -0.12 41.02
CA LEU A 17 64.44 -0.31 39.89
C LEU A 17 65.21 -1.67 40.00
N PRO A 18 66.11 -2.12 39.08
CA PRO A 18 66.82 -1.47 37.93
C PRO A 18 66.60 -2.23 36.58
N SER A 19 67.40 -2.23 35.48
CA SER A 19 68.78 -1.78 35.16
C SER A 19 69.02 -1.50 33.64
N SER A 20 70.28 -1.48 33.16
CA SER A 20 70.73 -1.50 31.74
C SER A 20 72.15 -2.10 31.64
N PRO A 21 72.72 -2.41 30.45
CA PRO A 21 73.58 -1.44 29.76
C PRO A 21 73.59 -1.52 28.20
N ARG A 22 74.49 -0.77 27.54
CA ARG A 22 74.58 -0.56 26.07
C ARG A 22 75.48 -1.55 25.31
N ALA A 23 75.00 -1.98 24.16
CA ALA A 23 75.74 -2.26 22.91
C ALA A 23 74.79 -1.96 21.72
N GLY A 24 75.17 -1.89 20.44
CA GLY A 24 76.47 -2.05 19.78
C GLY A 24 76.39 -1.47 18.35
N GLY A 25 76.85 -2.20 17.32
CA GLY A 25 76.63 -1.86 15.91
C GLY A 25 77.30 -2.83 14.94
N GLY A 26 76.89 -2.86 13.65
CA GLY A 26 77.66 -3.49 12.56
C GLY A 26 76.87 -4.32 11.52
N ALA A 27 77.03 -3.91 10.26
CA ALA A 27 77.01 -4.70 9.01
C ALA A 27 75.72 -5.41 8.49
N SER A 28 75.60 -5.30 7.17
CA SER A 28 74.59 -5.77 6.20
C SER A 28 74.53 -7.28 5.89
N SER A 29 73.34 -7.74 5.47
CA SER A 29 73.02 -8.66 4.34
C SER A 29 73.78 -9.99 4.16
N PRO A 30 73.09 -11.13 3.90
CA PRO A 30 72.65 -11.42 2.51
C PRO A 30 71.27 -12.11 2.40
N SER A 31 70.93 -12.66 1.22
CA SER A 31 69.58 -13.11 0.81
C SER A 31 69.50 -14.56 0.31
N SER A 32 68.37 -15.23 0.58
CA SER A 32 67.82 -16.38 -0.18
C SER A 32 66.33 -16.55 0.21
N ARG A 33 65.34 -16.43 -0.68
CA ARG A 33 64.90 -17.34 -1.78
C ARG A 33 64.31 -18.68 -1.30
N GLU A 34 62.98 -18.75 -1.32
CA GLU A 34 62.15 -19.92 -1.66
C GLU A 34 60.85 -19.34 -2.29
N THR A 35 60.65 -19.48 -3.60
CA THR A 35 59.73 -20.45 -4.26
C THR A 35 58.25 -20.26 -3.91
N GLY A 36 57.48 -19.71 -4.85
CA GLY A 36 56.02 -19.62 -4.76
C GLY A 36 55.30 -20.64 -5.64
N SER A 37 53.98 -20.73 -5.44
CA SER A 37 53.04 -21.47 -6.29
C SER A 37 51.72 -20.71 -6.31
N ASP A 38 51.20 -20.39 -7.50
CA ASP A 38 50.03 -19.52 -7.65
C ASP A 38 48.75 -20.13 -7.05
N VAL A 39 48.04 -19.33 -6.25
CA VAL A 39 46.58 -19.44 -6.11
C VAL A 39 46.01 -18.12 -6.60
N GLN A 40 45.42 -18.16 -7.80
CA GLN A 40 44.96 -16.99 -8.51
C GLN A 40 43.58 -16.55 -7.98
N GLU A 41 43.56 -15.54 -7.10
CA GLU A 41 42.30 -14.89 -6.70
C GLU A 41 41.59 -14.35 -7.94
N ARG A 42 40.35 -14.80 -8.16
CA ARG A 42 39.49 -14.29 -9.23
C ARG A 42 38.77 -13.05 -8.72
N PRO A 43 38.82 -11.91 -9.42
CA PRO A 43 37.97 -10.78 -9.08
C PRO A 43 36.50 -11.17 -9.24
N LEU A 44 35.65 -10.69 -8.33
CA LEU A 44 34.20 -10.80 -8.45
C LEU A 44 33.73 -10.15 -9.78
N PRO A 45 32.71 -10.71 -10.46
CA PRO A 45 32.19 -10.11 -11.68
C PRO A 45 31.61 -8.73 -11.38
N SER A 46 31.96 -7.75 -12.21
CA SER A 46 31.41 -6.40 -12.08
C SER A 46 29.93 -6.39 -12.44
N LEU A 47 29.11 -5.83 -11.55
CA LEU A 47 27.74 -5.44 -11.89
C LEU A 47 27.78 -4.44 -13.07
N PRO A 48 26.81 -4.50 -14.00
CA PRO A 48 26.79 -3.59 -15.14
C PRO A 48 26.62 -2.14 -14.67
N ARG A 49 27.37 -1.22 -15.29
CA ARG A 49 27.24 0.21 -15.01
C ARG A 49 25.85 0.69 -15.43
N LEU A 50 25.09 1.23 -14.49
CA LEU A 50 23.94 2.09 -14.82
C LEU A 50 24.45 3.32 -15.57
N ILE A 51 24.03 3.45 -16.83
CA ILE A 51 24.28 4.65 -17.65
C ILE A 51 23.10 5.60 -17.43
N PRO A 52 23.32 6.89 -17.13
CA PRO A 52 22.23 7.85 -17.00
C PRO A 52 21.53 8.00 -18.35
N MET A 53 20.26 7.59 -18.45
CA MET A 53 19.47 7.72 -19.67
C MET A 53 18.98 9.16 -19.89
N SER A 54 19.88 10.00 -20.39
CA SER A 54 19.51 11.16 -21.20
C SER A 54 19.61 10.79 -22.68
N ALA A 55 18.58 11.19 -23.45
CA ALA A 55 18.46 11.00 -24.91
C ALA A 55 18.34 9.55 -25.42
N VAL A 56 17.11 9.00 -25.37
CA VAL A 56 16.60 8.05 -26.38
C VAL A 56 15.47 8.75 -27.15
N MET A 57 15.49 8.67 -28.48
CA MET A 57 14.58 9.43 -29.35
C MET A 57 13.22 8.74 -29.52
N SER A 58 12.14 9.54 -29.53
CA SER A 58 10.76 9.07 -29.68
C SER A 58 10.50 8.32 -31.00
N PRO A 59 9.96 7.09 -30.96
CA PRO A 59 9.47 6.41 -32.16
C PRO A 59 8.24 7.13 -32.75
N LYS A 60 8.19 7.29 -34.07
CA LYS A 60 7.00 7.83 -34.76
C LYS A 60 5.93 6.72 -34.92
N PRO A 61 4.63 7.06 -34.85
CA PRO A 61 3.56 6.05 -34.85
C PRO A 61 3.45 5.34 -36.21
N VAL A 62 3.56 4.01 -36.18
CA VAL A 62 3.27 3.13 -37.33
C VAL A 62 1.78 2.82 -37.34
N LYS A 63 1.09 3.12 -38.44
CA LYS A 63 -0.34 2.80 -38.60
C LYS A 63 -0.52 1.31 -38.92
N SER A 64 -0.93 0.51 -37.95
CA SER A 64 -1.40 -0.87 -38.15
C SER A 64 -2.90 -0.89 -38.51
N THR A 65 -3.21 -1.09 -39.79
CA THR A 65 -4.60 -1.33 -40.22
C THR A 65 -4.94 -2.81 -40.13
N HIS A 66 -5.61 -3.22 -39.06
CA HIS A 66 -6.23 -4.55 -38.98
C HIS A 66 -7.75 -4.47 -38.91
N SER A 67 -8.38 -5.15 -39.87
CA SER A 67 -9.82 -5.24 -40.04
C SER A 67 -10.46 -6.21 -39.05
N VAL A 68 -11.45 -5.75 -38.27
CA VAL A 68 -12.30 -6.64 -37.48
C VAL A 68 -13.22 -7.44 -38.42
N SER A 69 -13.03 -8.76 -38.48
CA SER A 69 -13.91 -9.66 -39.25
C SER A 69 -15.15 -10.03 -38.45
N SER A 70 -16.28 -9.37 -38.75
CA SER A 70 -17.57 -9.65 -38.13
C SER A 70 -18.36 -10.69 -38.92
N TYR A 71 -18.48 -11.92 -38.43
CA TYR A 71 -19.34 -12.94 -39.02
C TYR A 71 -20.83 -12.67 -38.72
N SER A 72 -21.55 -12.16 -39.72
CA SER A 72 -23.00 -11.92 -39.67
C SER A 72 -23.71 -12.59 -40.85
N THR A 73 -24.34 -13.73 -40.62
CA THR A 73 -25.11 -14.49 -41.61
C THR A 73 -26.57 -14.00 -41.72
N LYS A 74 -26.79 -12.88 -42.42
CA LYS A 74 -28.13 -12.50 -42.91
C LYS A 74 -28.35 -13.06 -44.31
N ALA A 75 -29.20 -14.09 -44.43
CA ALA A 75 -29.74 -14.53 -45.72
C ALA A 75 -31.14 -13.92 -45.93
N GLY A 76 -31.40 -13.34 -47.10
CA GLY A 76 -32.71 -12.76 -47.40
C GLY A 76 -32.81 -12.11 -48.78
N SER A 77 -33.40 -12.82 -49.74
CA SER A 77 -33.92 -12.24 -50.96
C SER A 77 -35.04 -13.11 -51.56
N THR A 78 -36.26 -12.60 -51.44
CA THR A 78 -37.38 -12.74 -52.40
C THR A 78 -37.32 -13.83 -53.49
N SER A 79 -38.30 -14.72 -53.50
CA SER A 79 -38.83 -15.31 -54.73
C SER A 79 -40.36 -15.22 -54.74
N SER A 80 -40.93 -14.68 -55.82
CA SER A 80 -42.37 -14.58 -56.00
C SER A 80 -42.91 -15.88 -56.61
N LEU A 81 -43.91 -16.50 -55.99
CA LEU A 81 -44.62 -17.63 -56.57
C LEU A 81 -46.04 -17.25 -57.01
N THR A 82 -46.24 -17.22 -58.33
CA THR A 82 -47.54 -17.10 -58.98
C THR A 82 -48.40 -18.32 -58.72
N LYS A 83 -49.72 -18.12 -58.62
CA LYS A 83 -50.70 -19.21 -58.64
C LYS A 83 -50.55 -20.03 -59.92
N ILE A 84 -50.24 -21.32 -59.79
CA ILE A 84 -50.61 -22.35 -60.77
C ILE A 84 -51.57 -23.31 -60.05
N ASN A 85 -52.64 -23.67 -60.75
CA ASN A 85 -53.78 -24.39 -60.20
C ASN A 85 -53.94 -25.68 -61.00
N GLU A 86 -53.32 -26.77 -60.55
CA GLU A 86 -53.37 -28.07 -61.22
C GLU A 86 -53.93 -29.14 -60.28
N LYS A 87 -54.74 -30.04 -60.85
CA LYS A 87 -55.82 -30.71 -60.14
C LYS A 87 -55.64 -32.23 -60.20
N VAL A 88 -54.76 -32.76 -59.35
CA VAL A 88 -54.67 -34.20 -59.13
C VAL A 88 -55.78 -34.60 -58.16
N ARG A 89 -56.71 -35.43 -58.63
CA ARG A 89 -57.62 -36.19 -57.76
C ARG A 89 -56.99 -37.54 -57.49
N ASP A 90 -56.96 -37.92 -56.22
CA ASP A 90 -57.04 -39.32 -55.82
C ASP A 90 -58.16 -39.44 -54.76
N ASP A 91 -58.88 -40.57 -54.71
CA ASP A 91 -60.18 -40.69 -54.00
C ASP A 91 -60.05 -41.68 -52.80
N SER A 92 -59.06 -41.42 -51.94
CA SER A 92 -58.65 -42.25 -50.79
C SER A 92 -59.60 -42.17 -49.58
N ARG A 93 -60.88 -42.53 -49.77
CA ARG A 93 -61.91 -42.44 -48.72
C ARG A 93 -61.58 -43.26 -47.46
N CYS A 94 -61.38 -42.55 -46.35
CA CYS A 94 -61.12 -43.10 -45.03
C CYS A 94 -62.28 -44.03 -44.57
N SER A 95 -62.02 -45.34 -44.50
CA SER A 95 -63.02 -46.36 -44.14
C SER A 95 -62.83 -46.83 -42.69
N ARG A 96 -63.90 -46.93 -41.89
CA ARG A 96 -63.84 -47.32 -40.46
C ARG A 96 -63.05 -48.61 -40.17
N ASN A 97 -62.92 -49.51 -41.14
CA ASN A 97 -62.19 -50.77 -40.98
C ASN A 97 -60.66 -50.64 -41.06
N SER A 98 -60.09 -49.53 -41.56
CA SER A 98 -58.63 -49.30 -41.50
C SER A 98 -58.19 -48.81 -40.12
N LEU A 99 -58.87 -47.80 -39.56
CA LEU A 99 -58.63 -47.25 -38.23
C LEU A 99 -58.64 -48.33 -37.13
N LEU A 100 -59.61 -49.24 -37.16
CA LEU A 100 -59.73 -50.34 -36.20
C LEU A 100 -58.58 -51.38 -36.24
N ARG A 101 -57.74 -51.38 -37.28
CA ARG A 101 -56.53 -52.24 -37.35
C ARG A 101 -55.27 -51.57 -36.78
N LEU A 102 -55.25 -50.25 -36.65
CA LEU A 102 -54.09 -49.51 -36.12
C LEU A 102 -54.10 -49.43 -34.59
N LEU A 103 -55.28 -49.39 -33.96
CA LEU A 103 -55.44 -49.25 -32.51
C LEU A 103 -55.09 -50.51 -31.68
N SER A 104 -54.64 -51.60 -32.30
CA SER A 104 -54.33 -52.87 -31.61
C SER A 104 -52.84 -53.09 -31.29
N HIS A 105 -51.97 -52.12 -31.57
CA HIS A 105 -50.53 -52.22 -31.29
C HIS A 105 -50.03 -50.93 -30.62
N ALA A 106 -49.49 -51.07 -29.40
CA ALA A 106 -48.74 -50.08 -28.62
C ALA A 106 -49.26 -48.63 -28.61
N GLN A 107 -49.83 -48.20 -27.48
CA GLN A 107 -49.94 -46.77 -27.18
C GLN A 107 -48.52 -46.14 -27.21
N TYR A 108 -48.41 -44.96 -27.83
CA TYR A 108 -47.18 -44.14 -27.90
C TYR A 108 -46.01 -44.69 -28.75
N ALA A 109 -46.28 -45.13 -29.98
CA ALA A 109 -45.28 -45.12 -31.05
C ALA A 109 -45.91 -44.77 -32.42
N ILE A 110 -45.54 -43.63 -33.01
CA ILE A 110 -45.76 -43.40 -34.45
C ILE A 110 -44.74 -44.25 -35.21
N SER A 111 -45.15 -44.90 -36.29
CA SER A 111 -44.24 -45.68 -37.15
C SER A 111 -43.10 -44.80 -37.67
N ALA A 112 -41.87 -45.32 -37.69
CA ALA A 112 -40.72 -44.62 -38.26
C ALA A 112 -40.75 -44.51 -39.80
N ASP A 113 -41.74 -45.10 -40.46
CA ASP A 113 -42.00 -44.98 -41.90
C ASP A 113 -42.87 -43.74 -42.20
N PRO A 114 -42.35 -42.71 -42.89
CA PRO A 114 -43.10 -41.49 -43.22
C PRO A 114 -44.33 -41.73 -44.11
N ALA A 115 -44.42 -42.85 -44.82
CA ALA A 115 -45.59 -43.18 -45.63
C ALA A 115 -46.87 -43.33 -44.80
N PHE A 116 -46.74 -43.70 -43.51
CA PHE A 116 -47.87 -43.81 -42.59
C PHE A 116 -48.30 -42.47 -41.97
N TRP A 117 -47.48 -41.42 -42.06
CA TRP A 117 -47.78 -40.14 -41.41
C TRP A 117 -48.88 -39.38 -42.16
N LYS A 118 -48.88 -39.45 -43.50
CA LYS A 118 -49.95 -38.88 -44.34
C LYS A 118 -51.34 -39.46 -44.08
N VAL A 119 -51.42 -40.69 -43.56
CA VAL A 119 -52.71 -41.34 -43.25
C VAL A 119 -53.39 -40.70 -42.02
N TYR A 120 -52.64 -39.95 -41.19
CA TYR A 120 -53.21 -39.08 -40.15
C TYR A 120 -53.62 -37.69 -40.69
N GLU A 121 -53.05 -37.24 -41.80
CA GLU A 121 -53.24 -35.90 -42.38
C GLU A 121 -54.47 -35.85 -43.33
N ASP A 122 -54.75 -36.94 -44.05
CA ASP A 122 -55.86 -37.05 -45.04
C ASP A 122 -57.24 -37.46 -44.44
N CYS A 123 -57.34 -37.71 -43.13
CA CYS A 123 -58.60 -38.09 -42.48
C CYS A 123 -58.98 -37.04 -41.42
N ASP A 124 -59.73 -36.00 -41.83
CA ASP A 124 -60.20 -34.89 -40.97
C ASP A 124 -60.68 -35.35 -39.57
N LEU A 125 -59.81 -35.19 -38.57
CA LEU A 125 -60.08 -35.41 -37.16
C LEU A 125 -60.04 -34.05 -36.47
N GLU A 126 -61.19 -33.35 -36.42
CA GLU A 126 -61.32 -32.13 -35.62
C GLU A 126 -60.99 -32.45 -34.15
N GLU A 127 -59.87 -31.93 -33.64
CA GLU A 127 -59.50 -32.06 -32.23
C GLU A 127 -60.28 -31.03 -31.39
N GLY A 128 -60.52 -31.33 -30.11
CA GLY A 128 -61.49 -30.61 -29.28
C GLY A 128 -61.17 -29.12 -29.02
N ASP A 129 -59.96 -28.70 -29.36
CA ASP A 129 -59.39 -27.36 -29.24
C ASP A 129 -59.02 -26.72 -30.59
N ASP A 130 -59.35 -27.34 -31.74
CA ASP A 130 -59.13 -26.73 -33.07
C ASP A 130 -59.77 -25.34 -33.23
N TRP A 131 -60.88 -25.08 -32.53
CA TRP A 131 -61.55 -23.76 -32.50
C TRP A 131 -60.71 -22.63 -31.87
N LEU A 132 -59.63 -22.98 -31.17
CA LEU A 132 -58.62 -22.06 -30.63
C LEU A 132 -57.49 -21.78 -31.62
N HIS A 133 -57.19 -22.73 -32.52
CA HIS A 133 -56.01 -22.71 -33.39
C HIS A 133 -56.32 -22.40 -34.86
N ASN A 134 -57.51 -22.78 -35.36
CA ASN A 134 -58.01 -22.39 -36.68
C ASN A 134 -58.78 -21.05 -36.59
N PRO A 135 -58.36 -19.99 -37.33
CA PRO A 135 -59.03 -18.69 -37.29
C PRO A 135 -60.34 -18.68 -38.11
N ASP A 136 -61.46 -18.33 -37.48
CA ASP A 136 -62.76 -18.25 -38.17
C ASP A 136 -62.97 -16.84 -38.76
N PRO A 137 -63.06 -16.68 -40.10
CA PRO A 137 -63.32 -15.40 -40.75
C PRO A 137 -64.73 -14.82 -40.47
N LYS A 138 -65.62 -15.52 -39.77
CA LYS A 138 -66.89 -14.94 -39.26
C LYS A 138 -66.75 -14.40 -37.83
N ARG A 139 -65.95 -15.02 -36.96
CA ARG A 139 -65.65 -14.56 -35.60
C ARG A 139 -64.65 -13.40 -35.59
N ASP A 140 -63.53 -13.55 -36.30
CA ASP A 140 -62.31 -12.79 -36.02
C ASP A 140 -62.17 -11.47 -36.83
N VAL A 141 -63.17 -11.14 -37.66
CA VAL A 141 -63.24 -9.88 -38.42
C VAL A 141 -63.61 -8.66 -37.55
N ARG A 142 -64.18 -8.88 -36.35
CA ARG A 142 -64.49 -7.79 -35.41
C ARG A 142 -63.23 -7.30 -34.68
N ARG A 143 -62.53 -6.33 -35.29
CA ARG A 143 -61.49 -5.55 -34.60
C ARG A 143 -62.04 -4.98 -33.28
N GLY A 144 -61.51 -5.46 -32.16
CA GLY A 144 -61.84 -4.95 -30.83
C GLY A 144 -61.44 -3.48 -30.67
N THR A 145 -62.10 -2.77 -29.74
CA THR A 145 -61.71 -1.40 -29.38
C THR A 145 -60.32 -1.40 -28.75
N ILE A 146 -59.46 -0.50 -29.20
CA ILE A 146 -58.11 -0.28 -28.63
C ILE A 146 -58.18 0.25 -27.19
N PHE A 147 -59.28 0.90 -26.81
CA PHE A 147 -59.54 1.37 -25.45
C PHE A 147 -60.18 0.25 -24.63
N THR A 148 -59.40 -0.78 -24.30
CA THR A 148 -59.79 -1.77 -23.28
C THR A 148 -59.33 -1.31 -21.89
N LEU A 149 -60.10 -1.62 -20.85
CA LEU A 149 -59.70 -1.36 -19.46
C LEU A 149 -58.36 -2.04 -19.13
N ARG A 150 -58.14 -3.26 -19.65
CA ARG A 150 -56.86 -3.99 -19.52
C ARG A 150 -55.69 -3.27 -20.19
N GLY A 151 -55.91 -2.68 -21.37
CA GLY A 151 -54.92 -1.85 -22.06
C GLY A 151 -54.59 -0.57 -21.28
N LEU A 152 -55.60 0.11 -20.74
CA LEU A 152 -55.41 1.30 -19.90
C LEU A 152 -54.66 0.98 -18.60
N VAL A 153 -54.98 -0.12 -17.92
CA VAL A 153 -54.27 -0.56 -16.71
C VAL A 153 -52.82 -0.94 -17.02
N ASN A 154 -52.58 -1.72 -18.09
CA ASN A 154 -51.22 -2.12 -18.47
C ASN A 154 -50.36 -0.93 -18.89
N LEU A 155 -50.89 -0.01 -19.72
CA LEU A 155 -50.18 1.18 -20.17
C LEU A 155 -49.96 2.17 -19.01
N GLY A 156 -50.94 2.34 -18.13
CA GLY A 156 -50.82 3.16 -16.92
C GLY A 156 -49.76 2.61 -15.96
N CYS A 157 -49.71 1.29 -15.75
CA CYS A 157 -48.66 0.63 -14.98
C CYS A 157 -47.27 0.85 -15.61
N PHE A 158 -47.13 0.66 -16.92
CA PHE A 158 -45.88 0.92 -17.64
C PHE A 158 -45.42 2.38 -17.50
N VAL A 159 -46.33 3.36 -17.67
CA VAL A 159 -46.03 4.79 -17.49
C VAL A 159 -45.63 5.09 -16.05
N LEU A 160 -46.30 4.53 -15.04
CA LEU A 160 -45.93 4.71 -13.63
C LEU A 160 -44.54 4.13 -13.33
N THR A 161 -44.20 2.95 -13.87
CA THR A 161 -42.86 2.37 -13.72
C THR A 161 -41.79 3.22 -14.40
N VAL A 162 -42.04 3.72 -15.62
CA VAL A 162 -41.09 4.60 -16.32
C VAL A 162 -40.92 5.94 -15.59
N VAL A 163 -42.00 6.55 -15.10
CA VAL A 163 -41.94 7.78 -14.29
C VAL A 163 -41.24 7.54 -12.95
N GLY A 164 -41.44 6.38 -12.32
CA GLY A 164 -40.73 5.98 -11.11
C GLY A 164 -39.22 5.80 -11.33
N LEU A 165 -38.83 5.13 -12.43
CA LEU A 165 -37.41 4.95 -12.79
C LEU A 165 -36.74 6.27 -13.18
N VAL A 166 -37.39 7.11 -14.00
CA VAL A 166 -36.87 8.45 -14.33
C VAL A 166 -36.82 9.33 -13.07
N GLY A 167 -37.82 9.22 -12.19
CA GLY A 167 -37.85 9.89 -10.90
C GLY A 167 -36.71 9.46 -9.97
N LEU A 168 -36.35 8.18 -9.94
CA LEU A 168 -35.28 7.64 -9.10
C LEU A 168 -33.87 7.92 -9.66
N PHE A 169 -33.66 7.74 -10.97
CA PHE A 169 -32.33 7.79 -11.58
C PHE A 169 -31.95 9.13 -12.25
N ALA A 170 -32.91 10.05 -12.44
CA ALA A 170 -32.65 11.39 -12.96
C ALA A 170 -33.32 12.49 -12.12
N GLY A 171 -34.57 12.28 -11.69
CA GLY A 171 -35.32 13.23 -10.88
C GLY A 171 -34.71 13.44 -9.48
N TYR A 172 -34.38 12.36 -8.78
CA TYR A 172 -33.82 12.41 -7.42
C TYR A 172 -32.39 12.99 -7.38
N PRO A 173 -31.43 12.60 -8.26
CA PRO A 173 -30.15 13.28 -8.34
C PRO A 173 -30.26 14.77 -8.66
N LEU A 174 -31.15 15.17 -9.58
CA LEU A 174 -31.35 16.58 -9.91
C LEU A 174 -32.05 17.35 -8.78
N PHE A 175 -33.01 16.74 -8.09
CA PHE A 175 -33.67 17.33 -6.93
C PHE A 175 -32.71 17.50 -5.77
N ALA A 176 -31.86 16.50 -5.49
CA ALA A 176 -30.78 16.60 -4.52
C ALA A 176 -29.85 17.77 -4.88
N TRP A 177 -29.33 17.81 -6.11
CA TRP A 177 -28.42 18.88 -6.58
C TRP A 177 -29.01 20.30 -6.54
N ILE A 178 -30.33 20.47 -6.72
CA ILE A 178 -30.99 21.79 -6.68
C ILE A 178 -31.42 22.20 -5.26
N PHE A 179 -31.91 21.26 -4.43
CA PHE A 179 -32.60 21.57 -3.18
C PHE A 179 -31.87 21.14 -1.91
N GLN A 180 -30.90 20.24 -1.99
CA GLN A 180 -29.83 20.25 -1.00
C GLN A 180 -28.99 21.49 -1.32
N LYS A 181 -28.86 22.40 -0.35
CA LYS A 181 -27.75 23.34 -0.39
C LYS A 181 -26.46 22.51 -0.46
N PRO A 182 -25.38 23.02 -1.06
CA PRO A 182 -24.06 22.56 -0.66
C PRO A 182 -23.88 22.95 0.81
N GLU A 183 -24.23 22.04 1.72
CA GLU A 183 -23.58 22.02 3.01
C GLU A 183 -22.10 21.76 2.71
N SER A 184 -21.26 22.65 3.20
CA SER A 184 -19.81 22.57 3.02
C SER A 184 -19.36 21.21 3.53
N PHE A 185 -18.93 20.32 2.63
CA PHE A 185 -18.20 19.08 2.94
C PHE A 185 -16.76 19.41 3.41
N MET A 186 -16.64 20.53 4.13
CA MET A 186 -15.54 21.49 4.23
C MET A 186 -15.81 22.41 5.46
N ASP A 187 -16.25 21.82 6.56
CA ASP A 187 -16.21 22.43 7.90
C ASP A 187 -15.78 21.32 8.88
N GLY A 188 -14.57 21.45 9.43
CA GLY A 188 -13.82 20.39 10.12
C GLY A 188 -14.33 20.04 11.52
N GLN A 189 -15.62 19.71 11.66
CA GLN A 189 -16.27 19.38 12.94
C GLN A 189 -17.13 18.09 12.89
N GLY A 190 -17.18 17.40 11.74
CA GLY A 190 -17.95 16.15 11.56
C GLY A 190 -17.17 14.85 11.81
N PHE A 191 -15.85 14.87 11.67
CA PHE A 191 -14.99 13.72 11.96
C PHE A 191 -15.07 13.38 13.45
N GLY A 192 -15.41 12.12 13.76
CA GLY A 192 -15.64 11.63 15.14
C GLY A 192 -17.10 11.49 15.57
N ILE A 193 -18.06 12.15 14.89
CA ILE A 193 -19.51 12.05 15.23
C ILE A 193 -20.30 11.26 14.15
N GLY A 194 -19.74 11.14 12.94
CA GLY A 194 -20.45 10.60 11.78
C GLY A 194 -20.30 9.11 11.46
N PHE A 195 -19.38 8.38 12.08
CA PHE A 195 -18.97 7.01 11.70
C PHE A 195 -18.66 6.85 10.19
N THR A 196 -17.84 7.77 9.66
CA THR A 196 -17.31 7.75 8.28
C THR A 196 -15.80 7.84 8.33
N ASN A 197 -15.11 7.06 7.50
CA ASN A 197 -13.66 7.18 7.32
C ASN A 197 -13.30 8.44 6.49
N ALA A 198 -12.00 8.68 6.26
CA ALA A 198 -11.56 9.85 5.49
C ALA A 198 -11.83 9.78 3.97
N THR A 199 -12.19 8.61 3.40
CA THR A 199 -12.72 8.49 2.02
C THR A 199 -14.25 8.65 1.94
N GLY A 200 -14.93 8.90 3.07
CA GLY A 200 -16.39 9.07 3.15
C GLY A 200 -17.19 7.76 3.16
N GLN A 201 -16.53 6.60 3.16
CA GLN A 201 -17.17 5.31 3.37
C GLN A 201 -17.69 5.23 4.81
N ARG A 202 -18.92 4.74 4.97
CA ARG A 202 -19.41 4.23 6.25
C ARG A 202 -18.97 2.77 6.39
N PRO A 203 -18.64 2.29 7.60
CA PRO A 203 -18.68 0.86 7.91
C PRO A 203 -20.11 0.35 7.71
N GLU A 204 -20.40 -0.15 6.51
CA GLU A 204 -21.68 -0.80 6.17
C GLU A 204 -21.83 -2.09 6.99
N SER A 205 -23.06 -2.40 7.41
CA SER A 205 -23.34 -3.50 8.35
C SER A 205 -23.01 -4.91 7.81
N PHE A 206 -22.52 -5.02 6.56
CA PHE A 206 -22.10 -6.27 5.93
C PHE A 206 -20.86 -6.89 6.58
N ILE A 207 -19.95 -6.07 7.14
CA ILE A 207 -18.76 -6.53 7.89
C ILE A 207 -19.03 -6.49 9.42
N GLY A 208 -20.25 -6.14 9.86
CA GLY A 208 -20.67 -6.11 11.27
C GLY A 208 -20.04 -5.01 12.15
N ARG A 209 -18.86 -4.50 11.80
CA ARG A 209 -18.14 -3.44 12.52
C ARG A 209 -18.82 -2.07 12.34
N THR A 210 -18.89 -1.30 13.44
CA THR A 210 -19.63 -0.01 13.47
C THR A 210 -18.78 1.19 13.93
N GLY A 211 -17.48 1.00 14.20
CA GLY A 211 -16.57 2.06 14.63
C GLY A 211 -15.10 1.73 14.38
N LEU A 212 -14.20 2.55 14.92
CA LEU A 212 -12.75 2.36 14.82
C LEU A 212 -12.26 1.15 15.63
N ILE A 213 -12.92 0.87 16.76
CA ILE A 213 -12.71 -0.34 17.56
C ILE A 213 -13.44 -1.50 16.90
N ASP A 214 -12.81 -2.67 16.83
CA ASP A 214 -13.45 -3.91 16.42
C ASP A 214 -14.43 -4.41 17.49
N ASN A 215 -15.52 -5.05 17.08
CA ASN A 215 -16.50 -5.62 18.02
C ASN A 215 -15.92 -6.83 18.79
N ASP A 216 -14.97 -7.54 18.17
CA ASP A 216 -14.35 -8.75 18.73
C ASP A 216 -13.14 -8.43 19.64
N THR A 217 -12.75 -7.15 19.79
CA THR A 217 -11.63 -6.77 20.68
C THR A 217 -11.95 -7.11 22.14
N PRO A 218 -11.08 -7.87 22.84
CA PRO A 218 -11.35 -8.30 24.20
C PRO A 218 -11.28 -7.13 25.19
N SER A 219 -12.10 -7.17 26.23
CA SER A 219 -12.34 -6.04 27.13
C SER A 219 -11.13 -5.57 27.94
N ASP A 220 -10.12 -6.42 28.10
CA ASP A 220 -8.84 -6.11 28.74
C ASP A 220 -7.85 -5.41 27.78
N ALA A 221 -8.04 -5.51 26.46
CA ALA A 221 -7.29 -4.78 25.45
C ALA A 221 -7.84 -3.37 25.15
N LEU A 222 -8.89 -2.91 25.85
CA LEU A 222 -9.43 -1.54 25.72
C LEU A 222 -8.53 -0.47 26.36
N THR A 223 -7.59 -0.87 27.22
CA THR A 223 -6.62 0.01 27.87
C THR A 223 -5.28 -0.68 28.00
N ILE A 224 -4.19 0.07 27.92
CA ILE A 224 -2.81 -0.43 28.11
C ILE A 224 -2.02 0.52 29.00
N GLN A 225 -0.89 0.07 29.56
CA GLN A 225 0.08 0.97 30.19
C GLN A 225 1.17 1.33 29.16
N SER A 226 1.55 2.60 29.09
CA SER A 226 2.72 3.04 28.33
C SER A 226 3.98 2.28 28.77
N PHE A 227 4.81 1.90 27.79
CA PHE A 227 6.09 1.25 28.02
C PHE A 227 7.13 2.24 28.56
N THR A 228 7.03 3.52 28.20
CA THR A 228 8.00 4.55 28.57
C THR A 228 7.68 5.23 29.92
N ASN A 229 6.41 5.52 30.21
CA ASN A 229 6.04 6.28 31.41
C ASN A 229 5.06 5.57 32.38
N GLY A 230 4.43 4.45 31.97
CA GLY A 230 3.50 3.70 32.82
C GLY A 230 2.15 4.39 33.07
N GLU A 231 1.78 5.40 32.28
CA GLU A 231 0.42 5.96 32.26
C GLU A 231 -0.55 5.01 31.55
N THR A 232 -1.81 4.99 31.99
CA THR A 232 -2.86 4.21 31.33
C THR A 232 -3.38 4.96 30.11
N TRP A 233 -3.32 4.32 28.95
CA TRP A 233 -3.76 4.83 27.64
C TRP A 233 -4.98 4.06 27.15
N GLU A 234 -5.82 4.73 26.37
CA GLU A 234 -7.07 4.18 25.81
C GLU A 234 -6.84 3.67 24.38
N LEU A 235 -7.51 2.57 24.04
CA LEU A 235 -7.55 2.04 22.68
C LEU A 235 -8.40 2.97 21.78
N VAL A 236 -7.83 3.42 20.67
CA VAL A 236 -8.48 4.36 19.71
C VAL A 236 -8.81 3.71 18.37
N PHE A 237 -8.14 2.60 18.02
CA PHE A 237 -8.45 1.76 16.85
C PHE A 237 -8.01 0.32 17.12
N SER A 238 -8.77 -0.64 16.63
CA SER A 238 -8.36 -2.05 16.60
C SER A 238 -8.91 -2.76 15.37
N ASP A 239 -8.19 -3.76 14.88
CA ASP A 239 -8.71 -4.77 13.97
C ASP A 239 -8.24 -6.13 14.46
N GLU A 240 -9.19 -7.04 14.70
CA GLU A 240 -8.92 -8.38 15.24
C GLU A 240 -9.06 -9.45 14.15
N PHE A 241 -9.36 -9.04 12.90
CA PHE A 241 -9.38 -9.87 11.70
C PHE A 241 -10.25 -11.17 11.74
N ASN A 242 -11.06 -11.34 12.80
CA ASN A 242 -11.81 -12.56 13.11
C ASN A 242 -12.92 -12.89 12.11
N THR A 243 -13.49 -11.89 11.44
CA THR A 243 -14.47 -12.10 10.36
C THR A 243 -13.79 -12.72 9.15
N PRO A 244 -14.07 -13.98 8.76
CA PRO A 244 -13.31 -14.73 7.77
C PRO A 244 -13.71 -14.36 6.33
N GLY A 245 -12.75 -14.41 5.40
CA GLY A 245 -12.97 -14.15 3.99
C GLY A 245 -13.21 -12.68 3.63
N ARG A 246 -12.69 -11.73 4.42
CA ARG A 246 -12.69 -10.31 4.05
C ARG A 246 -11.90 -10.12 2.76
N SER A 247 -12.48 -9.32 1.87
CA SER A 247 -11.81 -8.80 0.68
C SER A 247 -11.14 -7.47 1.04
N PHE A 248 -9.95 -7.24 0.47
CA PHE A 248 -9.20 -5.99 0.64
C PHE A 248 -8.96 -5.27 -0.70
N TYR A 249 -9.69 -5.63 -1.75
CA TYR A 249 -9.68 -4.89 -3.01
C TYR A 249 -10.11 -3.41 -2.82
N PRO A 250 -9.70 -2.49 -3.70
CA PRO A 250 -10.03 -1.07 -3.58
C PRO A 250 -11.53 -0.80 -3.39
N GLY A 251 -11.86 -0.23 -2.23
CA GLY A 251 -13.23 0.06 -1.81
C GLY A 251 -13.97 -1.01 -1.00
N ASP A 252 -13.49 -2.25 -0.91
CA ASP A 252 -14.22 -3.35 -0.24
C ASP A 252 -14.17 -3.27 1.31
N ASP A 253 -13.07 -2.80 1.88
CA ASP A 253 -12.88 -2.63 3.33
C ASP A 253 -12.82 -1.12 3.71
N PRO A 254 -13.47 -0.70 4.82
CA PRO A 254 -13.52 0.71 5.24
C PRO A 254 -12.24 1.23 5.91
N TYR A 255 -11.30 0.37 6.29
CA TYR A 255 -10.06 0.79 6.96
C TYR A 255 -8.79 0.36 6.22
N TRP A 256 -8.87 -0.68 5.40
CA TRP A 256 -7.74 -1.28 4.70
C TRP A 256 -7.92 -1.27 3.18
N GLU A 257 -6.82 -1.32 2.44
CA GLU A 257 -6.79 -1.43 0.99
C GLU A 257 -5.51 -2.14 0.56
N ALA A 258 -5.64 -3.27 -0.13
CA ALA A 258 -4.52 -3.94 -0.76
C ALA A 258 -4.20 -3.28 -2.10
N VAL A 259 -2.91 -3.09 -2.38
CA VAL A 259 -2.44 -2.43 -3.61
C VAL A 259 -2.23 -3.42 -4.75
N ASP A 260 -2.34 -2.91 -5.97
CA ASP A 260 -2.15 -3.62 -7.24
C ASP A 260 -1.00 -2.93 -8.02
N LEU A 261 0.26 -3.29 -7.71
CA LEU A 261 1.46 -2.62 -8.22
C LEU A 261 2.75 -3.44 -8.11
N HIS A 262 3.77 -3.07 -8.89
CA HIS A 262 5.17 -3.47 -8.66
C HIS A 262 5.89 -2.40 -7.82
N TYR A 263 6.44 -2.79 -6.66
CA TYR A 263 7.22 -1.89 -5.81
C TYR A 263 8.67 -1.78 -6.31
N HIS A 264 8.81 -1.14 -7.47
CA HIS A 264 10.07 -1.04 -8.20
C HIS A 264 11.18 -0.28 -7.45
N GLN A 265 10.82 0.50 -6.42
CA GLN A 265 11.72 1.39 -5.67
C GLN A 265 12.81 0.61 -4.92
N THR A 266 12.48 -0.56 -4.38
CA THR A 266 13.37 -1.48 -3.67
C THR A 266 13.88 -2.63 -4.54
N GLY A 267 13.34 -2.79 -5.75
CA GLY A 267 13.68 -3.90 -6.65
C GLY A 267 13.04 -5.23 -6.24
N ASP A 268 11.83 -5.19 -5.69
CA ASP A 268 11.00 -6.35 -5.33
C ASP A 268 10.81 -7.28 -6.55
N LEU A 269 10.76 -8.61 -6.31
CA LEU A 269 10.70 -9.63 -7.37
C LEU A 269 9.28 -10.08 -7.71
N GLU A 270 8.31 -9.55 -6.97
CA GLU A 270 6.90 -9.86 -7.00
C GLU A 270 6.04 -8.69 -7.50
N TRP A 271 4.88 -9.03 -8.05
CA TRP A 271 3.76 -8.09 -8.11
C TRP A 271 3.00 -8.13 -6.78
N TYR A 272 2.67 -6.99 -6.20
CA TYR A 272 1.72 -6.92 -5.08
C TYR A 272 0.30 -6.95 -5.65
N ASP A 273 -0.48 -7.96 -5.27
CA ASP A 273 -1.83 -8.22 -5.79
C ASP A 273 -2.83 -8.34 -4.64
N PRO A 274 -4.01 -7.69 -4.67
CA PRO A 274 -5.03 -7.83 -3.65
C PRO A 274 -5.51 -9.27 -3.39
N GLN A 275 -5.38 -10.19 -4.36
CA GLN A 275 -5.71 -11.61 -4.17
C GLN A 275 -4.75 -12.33 -3.18
N GLN A 276 -3.61 -11.71 -2.85
CA GLN A 276 -2.67 -12.20 -1.84
C GLN A 276 -2.97 -11.67 -0.42
N VAL A 277 -4.12 -11.05 -0.19
CA VAL A 277 -4.54 -10.53 1.13
C VAL A 277 -5.99 -10.92 1.44
N SER A 278 -6.23 -11.68 2.51
CA SER A 278 -7.58 -11.98 3.02
C SER A 278 -7.55 -12.45 4.48
N THR A 279 -8.68 -12.45 5.18
CA THR A 279 -8.76 -13.00 6.55
C THR A 279 -9.04 -14.50 6.55
N VAL A 280 -8.18 -15.28 7.20
CA VAL A 280 -8.25 -16.75 7.27
C VAL A 280 -7.85 -17.20 8.68
N ASP A 281 -8.51 -18.23 9.20
CA ASP A 281 -8.21 -18.84 10.51
C ASP A 281 -8.13 -17.84 11.69
N GLY A 282 -8.98 -16.80 11.70
CA GLY A 282 -8.99 -15.77 12.77
C GLY A 282 -7.83 -14.78 12.69
N SER A 283 -7.29 -14.53 11.49
CA SER A 283 -6.14 -13.63 11.27
C SER A 283 -6.16 -13.03 9.87
N LEU A 284 -5.56 -11.86 9.69
CA LEU A 284 -5.21 -11.34 8.36
C LEU A 284 -4.02 -12.14 7.83
N ARG A 285 -4.22 -12.81 6.68
CA ARG A 285 -3.18 -13.57 6.00
C ARG A 285 -2.70 -12.82 4.76
N ILE A 286 -1.39 -12.62 4.68
CA ILE A 286 -0.68 -12.06 3.52
C ILE A 286 0.19 -13.16 2.93
N TRP A 287 -0.11 -13.58 1.70
CA TRP A 287 0.60 -14.68 1.03
C TRP A 287 1.80 -14.20 0.22
N PHE A 288 2.74 -15.13 -0.01
CA PHE A 288 3.82 -15.00 -0.99
C PHE A 288 3.95 -16.28 -1.81
N ASN A 289 3.73 -16.16 -3.11
CA ASN A 289 3.56 -17.28 -4.03
C ASN A 289 4.48 -17.16 -5.25
N GLN A 290 5.02 -18.30 -5.72
CA GLN A 290 5.59 -18.39 -7.06
C GLN A 290 4.46 -18.58 -8.08
N THR A 291 4.54 -17.89 -9.22
CA THR A 291 3.50 -17.89 -10.26
C THR A 291 4.11 -17.93 -11.65
N ASN A 292 3.28 -18.03 -12.69
CA ASN A 292 3.72 -17.96 -14.08
C ASN A 292 3.79 -16.49 -14.54
N PRO A 293 4.96 -15.96 -14.96
CA PRO A 293 5.09 -14.59 -15.43
C PRO A 293 4.17 -14.23 -16.60
N GLU A 294 3.77 -15.20 -17.43
CA GLU A 294 2.80 -15.00 -18.53
C GLU A 294 1.43 -14.44 -18.06
N PHE A 295 1.11 -14.58 -16.77
CA PHE A 295 -0.13 -14.10 -16.15
C PHE A 295 0.10 -13.13 -14.97
N ASN A 296 1.34 -12.66 -14.78
CA ASN A 296 1.76 -11.89 -13.61
C ASN A 296 2.80 -10.83 -13.99
N HIS A 297 2.48 -9.98 -14.96
CA HIS A 297 3.26 -8.78 -15.31
C HIS A 297 4.76 -9.03 -15.58
N ASP A 298 5.09 -10.18 -16.21
CA ASP A 298 6.46 -10.69 -16.45
C ASP A 298 7.29 -11.01 -15.18
N LEU A 299 6.70 -10.95 -13.98
CA LEU A 299 7.31 -11.28 -12.69
C LEU A 299 7.00 -12.72 -12.25
N ASN A 300 7.96 -13.38 -11.59
CA ASN A 300 7.86 -14.80 -11.21
C ASN A 300 7.16 -15.03 -9.86
N PHE A 301 6.89 -13.97 -9.11
CA PHE A 301 6.34 -14.04 -7.75
C PHE A 301 5.16 -13.07 -7.59
N MET A 302 4.31 -13.36 -6.62
CA MET A 302 3.17 -12.53 -6.25
C MET A 302 3.12 -12.45 -4.72
N GLY A 303 3.08 -11.24 -4.18
CA GLY A 303 3.02 -10.93 -2.76
C GLY A 303 1.79 -10.09 -2.42
N GLY A 304 1.60 -9.79 -1.14
CA GLY A 304 0.54 -8.89 -0.67
C GLY A 304 1.08 -7.69 0.09
N MET A 305 0.53 -6.51 -0.18
CA MET A 305 0.74 -5.28 0.58
C MET A 305 -0.61 -4.64 0.82
N VAL A 306 -0.93 -4.35 2.09
CA VAL A 306 -2.18 -3.73 2.52
C VAL A 306 -1.89 -2.48 3.35
N GLN A 307 -2.65 -1.42 3.09
CA GLN A 307 -2.45 -0.08 3.59
C GLN A 307 -3.74 0.45 4.21
N SER A 308 -3.63 1.28 5.25
CA SER A 308 -4.74 2.10 5.76
C SER A 308 -4.71 3.55 5.24
N TRP A 309 -3.91 3.80 4.19
CA TRP A 309 -3.69 5.11 3.58
C TRP A 309 -5.01 5.84 3.30
N ASN A 310 -5.10 7.07 3.80
CA ASN A 310 -6.26 7.95 3.70
C ASN A 310 -7.61 7.32 4.16
N LYS A 311 -7.59 6.21 4.91
CA LYS A 311 -8.76 5.57 5.53
C LYS A 311 -8.71 5.67 7.06
N PHE A 312 -7.59 5.24 7.66
CA PHE A 312 -7.29 5.41 9.08
C PHE A 312 -5.85 5.92 9.27
N CYS A 313 -5.71 6.97 10.08
CA CYS A 313 -4.42 7.55 10.42
C CYS A 313 -4.43 8.04 11.89
N PHE A 314 -3.26 8.16 12.51
CA PHE A 314 -3.08 8.60 13.89
C PHE A 314 -1.82 9.45 14.05
N THR A 315 -1.80 10.36 15.03
CA THR A 315 -0.62 11.19 15.35
C THR A 315 -0.30 11.07 16.84
N GLY A 316 0.87 10.51 17.14
CA GLY A 316 1.29 10.15 18.50
C GLY A 316 0.56 8.94 19.07
N GLY A 317 1.08 8.40 20.17
CA GLY A 317 0.52 7.22 20.83
C GLY A 317 1.34 5.96 20.55
N MET A 318 0.70 4.81 20.49
CA MET A 318 1.35 3.51 20.32
C MET A 318 0.57 2.65 19.34
N VAL A 319 1.27 1.95 18.46
CA VAL A 319 0.73 0.91 17.59
C VAL A 319 1.41 -0.42 17.92
N LEU A 320 0.60 -1.45 18.17
CA LEU A 320 1.03 -2.82 18.44
C LEU A 320 0.36 -3.78 17.44
N ALA A 321 1.11 -4.75 16.93
CA ALA A 321 0.62 -5.83 16.07
C ALA A 321 1.06 -7.20 16.60
N SER A 322 0.15 -8.18 16.59
CA SER A 322 0.42 -9.58 16.93
C SER A 322 0.64 -10.37 15.65
N VAL A 323 1.87 -10.85 15.43
CA VAL A 323 2.29 -11.41 14.12
C VAL A 323 2.98 -12.76 14.27
N SER A 324 2.59 -13.70 13.42
CA SER A 324 3.33 -14.93 13.11
C SER A 324 4.07 -14.69 11.79
N LEU A 325 5.40 -14.63 11.86
CA LEU A 325 6.26 -14.27 10.74
C LEU A 325 6.29 -15.37 9.66
N PRO A 326 6.51 -15.03 8.39
CA PRO A 326 6.47 -15.98 7.29
C PRO A 326 7.75 -16.81 7.20
N GLY A 327 7.62 -18.02 6.64
CA GLY A 327 8.76 -18.86 6.35
C GLY A 327 9.33 -19.53 7.61
N SER A 328 10.65 -19.54 7.73
CA SER A 328 11.41 -20.17 8.81
C SER A 328 12.41 -19.19 9.42
N PRO A 329 12.66 -19.22 10.74
CA PRO A 329 13.66 -18.36 11.40
C PRO A 329 15.11 -18.64 10.98
N THR A 330 15.35 -19.62 10.09
CA THR A 330 16.67 -20.03 9.62
C THR A 330 16.89 -19.86 8.11
N LEU A 331 15.89 -19.40 7.35
CA LEU A 331 15.97 -19.25 5.89
C LEU A 331 15.72 -17.79 5.48
N SER A 332 16.75 -17.13 4.97
CA SER A 332 16.67 -15.74 4.49
C SER A 332 16.05 -15.64 3.09
N GLY A 333 15.36 -14.54 2.80
CA GLY A 333 14.91 -14.18 1.45
C GLY A 333 13.60 -13.41 1.42
N LEU A 334 12.62 -13.84 2.22
CA LEU A 334 11.39 -13.07 2.43
C LEU A 334 11.70 -11.79 3.23
N TRP A 335 10.98 -10.73 2.89
CA TRP A 335 10.98 -9.42 3.54
C TRP A 335 9.54 -9.10 4.00
N PRO A 336 9.11 -9.64 5.15
CA PRO A 336 7.91 -9.18 5.84
C PRO A 336 8.18 -7.87 6.56
N ALA A 337 7.26 -6.92 6.46
CA ALA A 337 7.31 -5.70 7.23
C ALA A 337 5.92 -5.29 7.73
N VAL A 338 5.91 -4.67 8.91
CA VAL A 338 4.81 -3.86 9.41
C VAL A 338 5.40 -2.51 9.79
N TRP A 339 4.85 -1.45 9.24
CA TRP A 339 5.45 -0.12 9.26
C TRP A 339 4.40 0.95 9.05
N THR A 340 4.81 2.21 9.16
CA THR A 340 3.92 3.36 9.08
C THR A 340 4.55 4.49 8.30
N MET A 341 3.72 5.26 7.60
CA MET A 341 4.15 6.38 6.77
C MET A 341 3.22 7.58 6.94
N GLY A 342 3.71 8.80 6.79
CA GLY A 342 2.88 10.02 6.82
C GLY A 342 1.93 10.10 5.60
N ASN A 343 0.65 10.42 5.82
CA ASN A 343 -0.42 10.34 4.82
C ASN A 343 -0.22 11.23 3.56
N LEU A 344 0.70 12.20 3.61
CA LEU A 344 1.10 13.00 2.43
C LEU A 344 1.93 12.22 1.40
N GLY A 345 2.39 11.02 1.71
CA GLY A 345 2.88 10.03 0.73
C GLY A 345 1.96 8.82 0.66
N ARG A 346 2.10 8.02 -0.39
CA ARG A 346 1.51 6.67 -0.50
C ARG A 346 2.57 5.69 -0.98
N ALA A 347 2.95 4.77 -0.10
CA ALA A 347 3.90 3.69 -0.38
C ALA A 347 3.55 2.95 -1.69
N GLY A 348 4.55 2.78 -2.56
CA GLY A 348 4.41 2.22 -3.92
C GLY A 348 4.21 3.27 -5.03
N TYR A 349 3.76 4.48 -4.71
CA TYR A 349 3.44 5.53 -5.69
C TYR A 349 4.54 6.59 -5.72
N GLY A 350 5.57 6.40 -6.55
CA GLY A 350 6.82 7.20 -6.55
C GLY A 350 6.61 8.72 -6.62
N ALA A 351 5.72 9.18 -7.48
CA ALA A 351 5.35 10.59 -7.60
C ALA A 351 4.79 11.19 -6.31
N SER A 352 3.99 10.44 -5.53
CA SER A 352 3.53 10.92 -4.22
C SER A 352 4.70 11.15 -3.26
N LEU A 353 5.72 10.28 -3.30
CA LEU A 353 6.85 10.23 -2.37
C LEU A 353 7.98 11.21 -2.71
N GLU A 354 8.16 11.61 -3.97
CA GLU A 354 9.29 12.46 -4.42
C GLU A 354 9.39 13.77 -3.61
N GLY A 355 10.42 13.88 -2.76
CA GLY A 355 10.67 15.05 -1.91
C GLY A 355 9.71 15.17 -0.70
N MET A 356 8.88 14.16 -0.44
CA MET A 356 8.07 14.05 0.77
C MET A 356 8.74 13.10 1.77
N TRP A 357 9.11 11.93 1.29
CA TRP A 357 9.82 10.90 2.05
C TRP A 357 11.34 11.07 1.91
N PRO A 358 12.15 10.74 2.94
CA PRO A 358 11.81 10.35 4.32
C PRO A 358 11.92 11.53 5.31
N TYR A 359 11.51 12.75 4.92
CA TYR A 359 11.64 13.91 5.82
C TYR A 359 10.76 13.74 7.07
N SER A 360 11.32 13.92 8.28
CA SER A 360 10.58 13.78 9.55
C SER A 360 10.60 15.08 10.36
N ALA A 361 9.42 15.72 10.43
CA ALA A 361 9.19 16.98 11.12
C ALA A 361 10.29 18.02 10.84
N TYR A 362 10.66 18.19 9.57
CA TYR A 362 11.65 19.17 9.15
C TYR A 362 10.94 20.48 8.77
N ASP A 363 11.02 21.47 9.66
CA ASP A 363 10.27 22.73 9.61
C ASP A 363 11.19 23.96 9.58
N GLU A 364 12.30 23.83 8.84
CA GLU A 364 13.35 24.83 8.75
C GLU A 364 13.67 25.17 7.29
N CYS A 365 14.29 26.33 7.08
CA CYS A 365 14.62 26.81 5.73
C CYS A 365 16.12 27.00 5.54
N ASP A 366 16.81 25.88 5.29
CA ASP A 366 18.24 25.78 5.04
C ASP A 366 18.55 24.78 3.90
N ALA A 367 19.82 24.39 3.81
CA ALA A 367 20.33 23.43 2.82
C ALA A 367 19.60 22.08 2.85
N GLY A 368 19.05 21.67 4.00
CA GLY A 368 18.31 20.42 4.15
C GLY A 368 17.07 20.33 3.25
N THR A 369 16.48 21.48 2.93
CA THR A 369 15.31 21.60 2.04
C THR A 369 15.67 21.49 0.55
N LEU A 370 16.95 21.43 0.18
CA LEU A 370 17.42 21.64 -1.19
C LEU A 370 17.92 20.35 -1.87
N PRO A 371 17.95 20.32 -3.22
CA PRO A 371 18.51 19.22 -3.98
C PRO A 371 19.91 18.83 -3.49
N ASN A 372 20.10 17.54 -3.20
CA ASN A 372 21.37 16.97 -2.73
C ASN A 372 21.95 17.67 -1.48
N GLN A 373 21.13 18.31 -0.65
CA GLN A 373 21.55 19.08 0.54
C GLN A 373 22.62 20.16 0.26
N THR A 374 22.60 20.75 -0.94
CA THR A 374 23.64 21.68 -1.43
C THR A 374 23.09 23.10 -1.57
N MET A 375 23.81 24.10 -1.05
CA MET A 375 23.41 25.52 -1.13
C MET A 375 23.70 26.13 -2.52
N PRO A 376 22.88 27.05 -3.04
CA PRO A 376 23.12 27.67 -4.33
C PRO A 376 24.39 28.53 -4.32
N GLY A 377 25.30 28.23 -5.24
CA GLY A 377 26.60 28.91 -5.35
C GLY A 377 27.72 28.30 -4.52
N ASP A 378 27.45 27.28 -3.70
CA ASP A 378 28.51 26.46 -3.09
C ASP A 378 29.15 25.56 -4.19
N PRO A 379 30.47 25.61 -4.43
CA PRO A 379 31.15 24.67 -5.33
C PRO A 379 31.27 23.25 -4.75
N THR A 380 30.89 23.04 -3.49
CA THR A 380 31.16 21.85 -2.70
C THR A 380 29.88 21.02 -2.52
N ILE A 381 29.79 19.89 -3.22
CA ILE A 381 28.73 18.90 -3.00
C ILE A 381 29.15 18.02 -1.81
N PRO A 382 28.26 17.69 -0.85
CA PRO A 382 28.57 16.74 0.21
C PRO A 382 28.92 15.33 -0.34
N THR A 383 30.16 14.87 -0.08
CA THR A 383 30.68 13.57 -0.56
C THR A 383 31.17 12.62 0.55
N ASN A 384 30.63 12.75 1.77
CA ASN A 384 30.80 11.75 2.84
C ASN A 384 29.48 10.99 3.04
N GLY A 385 29.12 10.16 2.06
CA GLY A 385 27.86 9.42 2.03
C GLY A 385 28.03 8.05 1.39
N ASP A 386 27.14 7.68 0.45
CA ASP A 386 27.11 6.32 -0.08
C ASP A 386 28.27 6.03 -1.04
N LYS A 387 29.16 5.14 -0.61
CA LYS A 387 30.35 4.69 -1.34
C LYS A 387 30.01 4.01 -2.68
N ARG A 388 28.77 3.51 -2.86
CA ARG A 388 28.26 2.97 -4.14
C ARG A 388 28.05 4.07 -5.18
N PHE A 389 27.75 5.29 -4.74
CA PHE A 389 27.42 6.45 -5.57
C PHE A 389 28.48 7.55 -5.43
N GLU A 390 29.77 7.20 -5.61
CA GLU A 390 30.90 8.13 -5.51
C GLU A 390 30.96 8.92 -4.18
N GLY A 391 30.43 8.36 -3.10
CA GLY A 391 30.36 9.01 -1.80
C GLY A 391 29.30 10.10 -1.67
N ARG A 392 28.41 10.32 -2.66
CA ARG A 392 27.36 11.37 -2.55
C ARG A 392 26.50 11.14 -1.31
N LEU A 393 26.17 12.22 -0.61
CA LEU A 393 25.31 12.17 0.57
C LEU A 393 23.85 11.96 0.20
N SER A 394 23.30 12.78 -0.70
CA SER A 394 21.87 12.79 -1.01
C SER A 394 21.61 12.95 -2.50
N PHE A 395 20.59 12.23 -2.98
CA PHE A 395 19.93 12.39 -4.27
C PHE A 395 18.48 12.87 -4.10
N LEU A 396 18.06 13.27 -2.90
CA LEU A 396 16.74 13.86 -2.69
C LEU A 396 16.65 15.20 -3.46
N PRO A 397 15.51 15.50 -4.11
CA PRO A 397 15.32 16.74 -4.89
C PRO A 397 15.01 17.97 -4.01
N GLY A 398 15.32 17.89 -2.71
CA GLY A 398 14.82 18.79 -1.67
C GLY A 398 13.45 18.40 -1.14
N GLN A 399 13.01 19.07 -0.07
CA GLN A 399 11.71 18.85 0.55
C GLN A 399 10.63 19.60 -0.25
N ARG A 400 9.69 18.86 -0.82
CA ARG A 400 8.64 19.35 -1.75
C ARG A 400 7.72 20.36 -1.07
N LEU A 401 7.39 20.12 0.19
CA LEU A 401 6.57 20.99 1.04
C LEU A 401 7.41 21.58 2.18
N SER A 402 8.49 22.29 1.83
CA SER A 402 9.39 22.90 2.81
C SER A 402 8.88 24.25 3.30
N ARG A 403 9.35 24.66 4.48
CA ARG A 403 9.22 26.05 4.98
C ARG A 403 9.83 27.09 4.03
N CYS A 404 10.79 26.68 3.20
CA CYS A 404 11.33 27.51 2.13
C CYS A 404 10.36 27.79 0.97
N THR A 405 9.23 27.08 0.85
CA THR A 405 8.24 27.32 -0.22
C THR A 405 7.77 28.78 -0.24
N CYS A 406 7.49 29.33 -1.42
CA CYS A 406 7.02 30.72 -1.58
C CYS A 406 5.72 30.97 -0.80
N LYS A 407 5.61 32.13 -0.14
CA LYS A 407 4.46 32.48 0.72
C LYS A 407 3.15 32.65 -0.06
N ASP A 408 3.24 32.89 -1.36
CA ASP A 408 2.12 33.03 -2.30
C ASP A 408 1.79 31.72 -3.05
N ASP A 409 2.46 30.60 -2.74
CA ASP A 409 2.11 29.29 -3.30
C ASP A 409 0.71 28.85 -2.83
N THR A 410 -0.14 28.41 -3.75
CA THR A 410 -1.53 28.00 -3.46
C THR A 410 -1.72 26.48 -3.39
N SER A 411 -0.66 25.70 -3.60
CA SER A 411 -0.67 24.24 -3.53
C SER A 411 -0.30 23.71 -2.15
N HIS A 412 0.51 24.44 -1.39
CA HIS A 412 0.98 24.01 -0.07
C HIS A 412 -0.21 23.77 0.90
N PRO A 413 -0.32 22.59 1.57
CA PRO A 413 -1.44 22.29 2.46
C PRO A 413 -1.46 23.18 3.72
N GLY A 414 -0.27 23.55 4.20
CA GLY A 414 -0.08 24.33 5.41
C GLY A 414 0.03 23.47 6.67
N PRO A 415 -0.16 24.05 7.87
CA PRO A 415 -0.54 25.45 8.15
C PRO A 415 0.62 26.44 7.92
N LYS A 416 0.49 27.67 8.41
CA LYS A 416 1.52 28.73 8.34
C LYS A 416 2.01 29.14 9.72
N HIS A 417 3.29 29.53 9.76
CA HIS A 417 3.90 30.24 10.89
C HIS A 417 3.43 31.69 10.97
N ASP A 418 3.58 32.31 12.15
CA ASP A 418 3.30 33.74 12.39
C ASP A 418 4.09 34.68 11.46
N ASP A 419 5.27 34.25 10.99
CA ASP A 419 6.11 34.97 10.01
C ASP A 419 5.57 34.89 8.55
N GLY A 420 4.49 34.14 8.32
CA GLY A 420 3.82 33.92 7.04
C GLY A 420 4.48 32.87 6.13
N THR A 421 5.59 32.24 6.56
CA THR A 421 6.15 31.02 5.95
C THR A 421 5.24 29.82 6.23
N TRP A 422 5.47 28.72 5.51
CA TRP A 422 4.73 27.47 5.67
C TRP A 422 5.35 26.61 6.77
N VAL A 423 4.54 25.83 7.49
CA VAL A 423 5.06 24.70 8.25
C VAL A 423 5.62 23.68 7.27
N GLY A 424 6.83 23.17 7.50
CA GLY A 424 7.42 22.10 6.70
C GLY A 424 6.66 20.79 6.88
N ARG A 425 6.19 20.23 5.75
CA ARG A 425 5.37 19.01 5.68
C ARG A 425 6.09 17.91 4.91
N SER A 426 5.74 16.66 5.17
CA SER A 426 6.48 15.51 4.66
C SER A 426 5.75 14.16 4.77
N SER A 427 6.44 13.09 4.37
CA SER A 427 6.00 11.70 4.46
C SER A 427 7.06 10.85 5.19
N PRO A 428 7.24 11.03 6.51
CA PRO A 428 8.19 10.25 7.30
C PRO A 428 7.79 8.78 7.41
N GLU A 429 8.71 7.95 7.91
CA GLU A 429 8.57 6.50 8.01
C GLU A 429 9.05 5.98 9.38
N ILE A 430 8.24 5.13 10.01
CA ILE A 430 8.58 4.43 11.25
C ILE A 430 8.18 2.96 11.12
N ASP A 431 9.17 2.08 11.24
CA ASP A 431 9.04 0.64 11.05
C ASP A 431 8.73 -0.02 12.40
N ILE A 432 7.60 -0.71 12.51
CA ILE A 432 7.32 -1.57 13.67
C ILE A 432 8.28 -2.77 13.62
N PHE A 433 8.42 -3.38 12.44
CA PHE A 433 9.55 -4.21 12.08
C PHE A 433 9.72 -4.35 10.56
N GLU A 434 10.95 -4.67 10.15
CA GLU A 434 11.25 -5.47 8.96
C GLU A 434 11.95 -6.76 9.42
N ALA A 435 11.46 -7.96 9.10
CA ALA A 435 12.12 -9.18 9.56
C ALA A 435 13.18 -9.70 8.58
N THR A 436 14.24 -10.29 9.13
CA THR A 436 15.37 -10.86 8.40
C THR A 436 15.97 -12.04 9.18
N VAL A 437 16.96 -12.73 8.61
CA VAL A 437 17.63 -13.88 9.28
C VAL A 437 19.12 -13.60 9.39
N GLY A 438 19.60 -13.55 10.64
CA GLY A 438 21.01 -13.35 10.97
C GLY A 438 21.73 -14.64 11.40
N PRO A 439 23.03 -14.56 11.73
CA PRO A 439 23.83 -15.73 12.12
C PRO A 439 23.38 -16.45 13.40
N SER A 440 22.49 -15.84 14.19
CA SER A 440 21.96 -16.37 15.45
C SER A 440 20.47 -16.75 15.39
N GLY A 441 19.87 -16.74 14.19
CA GLY A 441 18.44 -16.92 13.98
C GLY A 441 17.75 -15.67 13.43
N ALA A 442 16.43 -15.64 13.55
CA ALA A 442 15.60 -14.54 13.09
C ALA A 442 15.83 -13.25 13.86
N LEU A 443 15.86 -12.14 13.12
CA LEU A 443 16.00 -10.78 13.60
C LEU A 443 14.87 -9.91 13.05
N VAL A 444 14.56 -8.80 13.72
CA VAL A 444 13.84 -7.67 13.16
C VAL A 444 14.72 -6.42 13.17
N SER A 445 14.76 -5.72 12.04
CA SER A 445 15.08 -4.29 11.99
C SER A 445 13.92 -3.55 12.65
N GLN A 446 14.22 -2.68 13.61
CA GLN A 446 13.26 -1.76 14.19
C GLN A 446 13.85 -0.36 14.02
N SER A 447 13.19 0.48 13.23
CA SER A 447 13.82 1.64 12.61
C SER A 447 12.89 2.83 12.36
N GLY A 448 13.50 4.00 12.18
CA GLY A 448 12.85 5.19 11.65
C GLY A 448 13.76 5.82 10.61
N GLN A 449 13.19 6.23 9.47
CA GLN A 449 13.93 6.84 8.37
C GLN A 449 13.82 8.36 8.42
N PHE A 450 14.92 9.05 8.11
CA PHE A 450 15.05 10.48 8.28
C PHE A 450 15.65 11.16 7.03
N ALA A 451 15.15 12.35 6.75
CA ALA A 451 15.81 13.37 5.94
C ALA A 451 15.64 14.75 6.62
N PRO A 452 16.60 15.68 6.44
CA PRO A 452 17.85 15.54 5.70
C PRO A 452 18.86 14.62 6.41
N PHE A 453 19.99 14.31 5.78
CA PHE A 453 20.97 13.33 6.28
C PHE A 453 22.19 13.98 6.93
N ASP A 454 22.75 13.36 7.95
CA ASP A 454 24.02 13.73 8.60
C ASP A 454 25.26 13.36 7.77
N ASP A 455 26.38 14.03 8.03
CA ASP A 455 27.66 13.72 7.38
C ASP A 455 28.09 12.28 7.72
N GLY A 456 28.07 11.40 6.71
CA GLY A 456 28.29 9.96 6.85
C GLY A 456 27.07 9.12 7.26
N TYR A 457 25.87 9.73 7.36
CA TYR A 457 24.68 9.16 8.02
C TYR A 457 24.96 8.81 9.50
N LEU A 458 25.58 9.75 10.23
CA LEU A 458 26.13 9.56 11.59
C LEU A 458 25.36 10.34 12.67
N TRP A 459 24.08 10.01 12.82
CA TRP A 459 23.24 10.45 13.94
C TRP A 459 23.83 10.12 15.33
N ASP A 460 23.44 10.88 16.36
CA ASP A 460 24.00 10.76 17.72
C ASP A 460 23.41 9.57 18.50
N THR A 461 24.10 8.43 18.39
CA THR A 461 23.84 7.21 19.16
C THR A 461 23.80 7.38 20.69
N ASN A 462 24.27 8.49 21.28
CA ASN A 462 24.07 8.76 22.72
C ASN A 462 22.59 9.03 23.06
N GLY A 463 21.77 9.45 22.08
CA GLY A 463 20.31 9.57 22.21
C GLY A 463 19.56 8.24 22.05
N ALA A 464 20.25 7.12 21.86
CA ALA A 464 19.63 5.79 21.82
C ALA A 464 19.84 5.00 23.12
N THR A 465 18.75 4.42 23.64
CA THR A 465 18.76 3.49 24.78
C THR A 465 18.36 2.10 24.33
N ILE A 466 19.24 1.10 24.48
CA ILE A 466 18.93 -0.31 24.20
C ILE A 466 18.71 -1.04 25.51
N TYR A 467 17.50 -1.57 25.75
CA TYR A 467 17.13 -2.16 27.04
C TYR A 467 17.68 -3.57 27.24
N ASN A 468 17.93 -4.31 26.15
CA ASN A 468 18.56 -5.64 26.22
C ASN A 468 19.67 -5.83 25.16
N ALA A 469 20.89 -5.44 25.52
CA ALA A 469 22.09 -5.59 24.70
C ALA A 469 22.54 -7.05 24.46
N SER A 470 21.87 -8.07 25.02
CA SER A 470 22.13 -9.48 24.64
C SER A 470 21.20 -10.00 23.54
N THR A 471 20.16 -9.25 23.18
CA THR A 471 19.21 -9.60 22.10
C THR A 471 19.08 -8.53 21.02
N CYS A 472 19.41 -7.28 21.33
CA CYS A 472 19.30 -6.12 20.45
C CYS A 472 20.66 -5.39 20.32
N PHE A 473 20.97 -4.90 19.13
CA PHE A 473 22.18 -4.14 18.82
C PHE A 473 21.93 -3.11 17.71
N LEU A 474 22.71 -2.01 17.68
CA LEU A 474 22.62 -1.02 16.59
C LEU A 474 22.89 -1.70 15.24
N ASN A 475 22.11 -1.33 14.23
CA ASN A 475 22.34 -1.79 12.87
C ASN A 475 23.61 -1.15 12.27
N ASN A 476 24.32 -1.89 11.42
CA ASN A 476 25.48 -1.36 10.67
C ASN A 476 25.07 -0.74 9.32
N PHE A 477 23.78 -0.86 8.94
CA PHE A 477 23.18 -0.04 7.90
C PHE A 477 22.69 1.26 8.53
N HIS A 478 23.21 2.38 8.02
CA HIS A 478 22.88 3.73 8.49
C HIS A 478 22.12 4.56 7.44
N GLY A 479 21.88 4.01 6.24
CA GLY A 479 21.23 4.71 5.14
C GLY A 479 21.95 4.62 3.79
N GLY A 480 21.59 5.53 2.90
CA GLY A 480 22.10 5.68 1.54
C GLY A 480 21.53 6.95 0.89
N VAL A 481 21.76 7.14 -0.41
CA VAL A 481 21.46 8.42 -1.12
C VAL A 481 19.99 8.89 -1.07
N PHE A 482 19.05 8.08 -0.57
CA PHE A 482 17.64 8.43 -0.42
C PHE A 482 17.12 8.39 1.04
N GLN A 483 17.87 7.90 2.02
CA GLN A 483 17.47 7.89 3.44
C GLN A 483 18.68 7.90 4.39
N GLU A 484 18.57 8.59 5.54
CA GLU A 484 19.31 8.21 6.75
C GLU A 484 18.44 7.29 7.60
N SER A 485 19.05 6.30 8.25
CA SER A 485 18.34 5.27 9.01
C SER A 485 18.83 5.19 10.45
N THR A 486 17.90 5.41 11.39
CA THR A 486 18.07 5.00 12.79
C THR A 486 17.50 3.60 12.92
N SER A 487 18.29 2.63 13.39
CA SER A 487 17.89 1.21 13.35
C SER A 487 18.61 0.38 14.41
N THR A 488 17.87 -0.53 15.06
CA THR A 488 18.46 -1.68 15.77
C THR A 488 18.00 -2.99 15.15
N LEU A 489 18.84 -4.02 15.29
CA LEU A 489 18.51 -5.40 14.97
C LEU A 489 18.29 -6.16 16.29
N CYS A 490 17.10 -6.74 16.44
CA CYS A 490 16.68 -7.48 17.64
C CYS A 490 16.27 -8.93 17.32
N LEU A 491 16.67 -9.89 18.15
CA LEU A 491 16.17 -11.28 18.06
C LEU A 491 14.66 -11.34 18.32
N THR A 492 13.92 -11.96 17.40
CA THR A 492 12.49 -12.25 17.54
C THR A 492 12.24 -13.52 18.37
N ASP A 493 10.98 -13.79 18.70
CA ASP A 493 10.56 -15.13 19.09
C ASP A 493 10.78 -16.10 17.90
N GLN A 494 11.75 -17.00 18.07
CA GLN A 494 12.14 -17.98 17.06
C GLN A 494 11.07 -19.06 16.81
N THR A 495 9.99 -19.07 17.60
CA THR A 495 8.85 -19.99 17.45
C THR A 495 7.64 -19.34 16.76
N ALA A 496 7.58 -18.01 16.69
CA ALA A 496 6.48 -17.25 16.10
C ALA A 496 6.55 -17.18 14.55
N TYR A 497 6.60 -18.36 13.91
CA TYR A 497 6.79 -18.53 12.46
C TYR A 497 5.78 -19.50 11.84
N THR A 498 5.16 -19.11 10.72
CA THR A 498 4.02 -19.84 10.13
C THR A 498 4.37 -21.25 9.65
N GLN A 499 5.59 -21.50 9.16
CA GLN A 499 6.00 -22.86 8.74
C GLN A 499 6.46 -23.76 9.90
N LEU A 500 6.42 -23.29 11.15
CA LEU A 500 6.63 -24.13 12.34
C LEU A 500 5.30 -24.69 12.89
N ALA A 501 4.16 -24.07 12.55
CA ALA A 501 2.85 -24.51 12.98
C ALA A 501 2.40 -25.78 12.24
N SER A 502 1.94 -26.80 12.98
CA SER A 502 1.40 -28.04 12.37
C SER A 502 -0.07 -27.93 11.95
N SER A 503 -0.79 -26.94 12.47
CA SER A 503 -2.15 -26.56 12.10
C SER A 503 -2.37 -25.08 12.42
N SER A 504 -3.50 -24.51 11.99
CA SER A 504 -3.86 -23.13 12.32
C SER A 504 -4.02 -22.86 13.82
N ALA A 505 -4.26 -23.90 14.63
CA ALA A 505 -4.38 -23.84 16.09
C ALA A 505 -3.04 -23.99 16.84
N ASP A 506 -1.97 -24.42 16.15
CA ASP A 506 -0.61 -24.54 16.72
C ASP A 506 0.25 -23.29 16.45
N ARG A 507 -0.34 -22.22 15.93
CA ARG A 507 0.36 -21.02 15.45
C ARG A 507 0.73 -20.12 16.62
N VAL A 508 2.02 -19.78 16.72
CA VAL A 508 2.54 -18.84 17.72
C VAL A 508 2.63 -17.46 17.08
N PHE A 509 2.10 -16.45 17.76
CA PHE A 509 2.22 -15.05 17.40
C PHE A 509 3.10 -14.33 18.42
N SER A 510 3.79 -13.28 17.99
CA SER A 510 4.58 -12.40 18.84
C SER A 510 4.15 -10.94 18.65
N THR A 511 4.14 -10.16 19.73
CA THR A 511 3.73 -8.75 19.68
C THR A 511 4.92 -7.85 19.36
N TYR A 512 4.80 -7.08 18.28
CA TYR A 512 5.74 -6.04 17.87
C TYR A 512 5.03 -4.68 17.89
N GLY A 513 5.76 -3.59 18.01
CA GLY A 513 5.16 -2.25 17.93
C GLY A 513 6.14 -1.10 18.08
N TYR A 514 5.61 0.11 18.14
CA TYR A 514 6.29 1.25 18.72
C TYR A 514 5.31 2.14 19.49
N GLU A 515 5.81 2.77 20.54
CA GLU A 515 5.23 3.91 21.25
C GLU A 515 6.00 5.16 20.82
N TYR A 516 5.33 6.25 20.44
CA TYR A 516 5.99 7.49 20.05
C TYR A 516 5.28 8.75 20.55
N LYS A 517 6.11 9.74 20.86
CA LYS A 517 5.70 11.11 21.18
C LYS A 517 6.22 12.03 20.06
N PRO A 518 5.34 12.65 19.25
CA PRO A 518 5.69 13.64 18.23
C PRO A 518 6.43 14.86 18.77
N GLY A 519 7.23 15.49 17.89
CA GLY A 519 7.86 16.79 18.15
C GLY A 519 9.39 16.76 18.28
N TYR A 520 9.93 17.70 19.05
CA TYR A 520 11.38 17.92 19.24
C TYR A 520 11.80 17.65 20.69
N GLU A 521 11.83 18.66 21.59
CA GLU A 521 12.37 18.49 22.95
C GLU A 521 11.57 17.46 23.78
N GLY A 522 12.27 16.43 24.28
CA GLY A 522 11.67 15.33 25.03
C GLY A 522 10.66 14.50 24.24
N SER A 523 10.81 14.45 22.92
CA SER A 523 10.02 13.64 21.99
C SER A 523 10.82 12.39 21.61
N TYR A 524 10.17 11.26 21.37
CA TYR A 524 10.85 9.96 21.28
C TYR A 524 10.07 8.95 20.42
N ILE A 525 10.77 7.89 20.01
CA ILE A 525 10.18 6.64 19.52
C ILE A 525 10.78 5.49 20.34
N SER A 526 9.94 4.64 20.90
CA SER A 526 10.28 3.49 21.74
C SER A 526 9.68 2.23 21.13
N TRP A 527 10.52 1.28 20.68
CA TRP A 527 10.06 0.08 19.98
C TRP A 527 9.76 -1.07 20.95
N ILE A 528 8.84 -1.94 20.53
CA ILE A 528 8.41 -3.15 21.23
C ILE A 528 8.74 -4.37 20.35
N ASN A 529 9.38 -5.38 20.94
CA ASN A 529 9.71 -6.67 20.32
C ASN A 529 9.38 -7.79 21.32
N ASN A 530 8.61 -8.79 20.89
CA ASN A 530 8.10 -9.87 21.75
C ASN A 530 7.37 -9.37 23.01
N GLY A 531 6.57 -8.30 22.85
CA GLY A 531 5.82 -7.67 23.94
C GLY A 531 6.68 -6.94 24.99
N LEU A 532 7.97 -6.74 24.72
CA LEU A 532 8.92 -6.06 25.61
C LEU A 532 9.56 -4.87 24.89
N MET A 533 9.82 -3.78 25.61
CA MET A 533 10.50 -2.61 25.04
C MET A 533 11.95 -2.96 24.67
N SER A 534 12.31 -2.77 23.40
CA SER A 534 13.59 -3.19 22.81
C SER A 534 14.64 -2.09 22.85
N TRP A 535 14.31 -0.93 22.30
CA TRP A 535 15.12 0.28 22.31
C TRP A 535 14.28 1.56 22.23
N THR A 536 14.88 2.69 22.52
CA THR A 536 14.30 4.04 22.38
C THR A 536 15.29 4.96 21.69
N LEU A 537 14.77 5.82 20.80
CA LEU A 537 15.43 6.95 20.16
C LEU A 537 14.81 8.24 20.73
N ASP A 538 15.61 9.07 21.42
CA ASP A 538 15.23 10.46 21.72
C ASP A 538 15.43 11.33 20.47
N ALA A 539 14.58 12.32 20.24
CA ALA A 539 14.70 13.25 19.12
C ALA A 539 16.04 14.02 19.09
N SER A 540 16.76 14.13 20.21
CA SER A 540 18.11 14.69 20.24
C SER A 540 19.12 13.88 19.41
N ALA A 541 18.87 12.58 19.19
CA ALA A 541 19.72 11.71 18.39
C ALA A 541 19.82 12.17 16.92
N VAL A 542 18.72 12.68 16.37
CA VAL A 542 18.63 13.23 14.99
C VAL A 542 18.77 14.76 14.98
N GLY A 543 19.63 15.27 15.87
CA GLY A 543 19.86 16.70 16.11
C GLY A 543 20.39 17.49 14.92
N ALA A 544 20.50 18.81 15.07
CA ALA A 544 21.07 19.69 14.03
C ALA A 544 22.55 19.35 13.73
N ASN A 545 22.92 19.24 12.45
CA ASN A 545 24.24 18.79 12.00
C ASN A 545 24.98 19.88 11.19
N GLN A 546 26.27 20.04 11.48
CA GLN A 546 27.13 21.10 10.93
C GLN A 546 28.27 20.45 10.12
N MET A 547 28.14 20.34 8.79
CA MET A 547 29.05 19.56 7.93
C MET A 547 30.36 20.29 7.63
N ASN A 548 31.13 20.63 8.67
CA ASN A 548 32.50 21.16 8.61
C ASN A 548 32.74 22.34 7.63
N GLY A 549 31.71 23.15 7.34
CA GLY A 549 31.79 24.30 6.43
C GLY A 549 31.41 24.03 4.98
N ILE A 550 30.74 22.91 4.69
CA ILE A 550 30.01 22.66 3.42
C ILE A 550 28.60 23.25 3.59
N SER A 551 27.60 22.40 3.84
CA SER A 551 26.26 22.79 4.21
C SER A 551 25.99 22.51 5.69
N SER A 552 24.82 22.93 6.18
CA SER A 552 24.37 22.66 7.54
C SER A 552 22.87 22.44 7.52
N ILE A 553 22.42 21.56 8.39
CA ILE A 553 21.01 21.17 8.52
C ILE A 553 20.57 21.35 9.96
N SER A 554 19.34 21.79 10.13
CA SER A 554 18.73 22.10 11.41
C SER A 554 18.16 20.85 12.09
N GLN A 555 17.48 21.05 13.23
CA GLN A 555 16.91 19.97 14.02
C GLN A 555 15.81 19.21 13.24
N ARG A 556 15.92 17.88 13.15
CA ARG A 556 14.81 17.01 12.73
C ARG A 556 13.96 16.64 13.96
N GLY A 557 12.72 16.24 13.75
CA GLY A 557 11.83 15.82 14.85
C GLY A 557 11.29 14.42 14.66
N VAL A 558 10.66 13.91 15.72
CA VAL A 558 9.75 12.78 15.62
C VAL A 558 8.45 13.26 14.95
N SER A 559 7.97 12.50 13.96
CA SER A 559 6.85 12.90 13.08
C SER A 559 5.64 13.48 13.83
N ASN A 560 5.18 14.65 13.39
CA ASN A 560 3.88 15.24 13.74
C ASN A 560 2.80 14.95 12.67
N GLU A 561 3.14 14.25 11.58
CA GLU A 561 2.20 13.95 10.49
C GLU A 561 1.14 12.92 10.94
N PRO A 562 -0.06 12.89 10.31
CA PRO A 562 -0.97 11.77 10.43
C PRO A 562 -0.35 10.53 9.78
N MET A 563 0.04 9.56 10.60
CA MET A 563 0.67 8.31 10.16
C MET A 563 -0.42 7.28 9.83
N TYR A 564 -0.31 6.61 8.68
CA TYR A 564 -1.11 5.43 8.33
C TYR A 564 -0.27 4.15 8.41
N ILE A 565 -0.92 3.01 8.56
CA ILE A 565 -0.29 1.69 8.74
C ILE A 565 -0.18 0.92 7.42
N ILE A 566 0.94 0.25 7.21
CA ILE A 566 1.26 -0.64 6.09
C ILE A 566 1.66 -2.01 6.65
N MET A 567 1.19 -3.08 5.99
CA MET A 567 1.61 -4.46 6.23
C MET A 567 1.90 -5.12 4.88
N ASN A 568 3.10 -5.67 4.69
CA ASN A 568 3.44 -6.38 3.45
C ASN A 568 4.32 -7.61 3.69
N LEU A 569 4.30 -8.49 2.69
CA LEU A 569 5.25 -9.57 2.56
C LEU A 569 5.80 -9.57 1.12
N GLY A 570 7.07 -9.20 1.00
CA GLY A 570 7.80 -9.13 -0.27
C GLY A 570 9.07 -9.97 -0.31
N MET A 571 9.87 -9.79 -1.36
CA MET A 571 11.19 -10.40 -1.55
C MET A 571 12.05 -9.56 -2.51
N SER A 572 13.05 -8.85 -1.97
CA SER A 572 14.04 -8.10 -2.77
C SER A 572 15.49 -8.46 -2.42
N PRO A 573 16.38 -8.62 -3.42
CA PRO A 573 17.84 -8.74 -3.23
C PRO A 573 18.49 -7.53 -2.54
N SER A 574 17.78 -6.39 -2.43
CA SER A 574 18.26 -5.18 -1.75
C SER A 574 18.28 -5.32 -0.23
N PHE A 575 17.37 -6.10 0.35
CA PHE A 575 17.26 -6.32 1.80
C PHE A 575 18.01 -7.56 2.30
N GLY A 576 18.18 -8.58 1.45
CA GLY A 576 18.85 -9.81 1.88
C GLY A 576 19.24 -10.78 0.78
N ARG A 577 20.10 -11.73 1.15
CA ARG A 577 20.38 -12.91 0.32
C ARG A 577 19.16 -13.84 0.38
N ILE A 578 18.52 -14.05 -0.76
CA ILE A 578 17.54 -15.12 -0.95
C ILE A 578 18.25 -16.47 -0.86
N ASP A 579 17.83 -17.34 0.05
CA ASP A 579 18.35 -18.70 0.15
C ASP A 579 17.66 -19.64 -0.85
N PRO A 580 18.38 -20.46 -1.64
CA PRO A 580 17.79 -21.32 -2.65
C PRO A 580 16.93 -22.47 -2.07
N ASN A 581 16.90 -22.64 -0.75
CA ASN A 581 16.05 -23.62 -0.06
C ASN A 581 14.78 -22.98 0.54
N LEU A 582 14.50 -21.70 0.26
CA LEU A 582 13.30 -21.01 0.74
C LEU A 582 12.03 -21.74 0.29
N LEU A 583 11.18 -22.08 1.25
CA LEU A 583 9.97 -22.85 1.01
C LEU A 583 8.80 -21.93 0.64
N LEU A 584 8.31 -22.05 -0.59
CA LEU A 584 7.07 -21.42 -1.06
C LEU A 584 6.00 -22.51 -1.30
N PRO A 585 4.69 -22.22 -1.10
CA PRO A 585 4.11 -20.94 -0.71
C PRO A 585 4.44 -20.54 0.74
N ALA A 586 4.61 -19.24 0.98
CA ALA A 586 4.77 -18.67 2.31
C ALA A 586 3.60 -17.72 2.63
N HIS A 587 3.42 -17.39 3.90
CA HIS A 587 2.44 -16.40 4.34
C HIS A 587 2.82 -15.81 5.70
N MET A 588 2.54 -14.53 5.89
CA MET A 588 2.59 -13.81 7.16
C MET A 588 1.16 -13.69 7.69
N ASP A 589 0.97 -13.95 8.99
CA ASP A 589 -0.34 -13.84 9.62
C ASP A 589 -0.32 -12.79 10.73
N VAL A 590 -1.26 -11.85 10.68
CA VAL A 590 -1.51 -10.85 11.72
C VAL A 590 -2.79 -11.20 12.45
N ASP A 591 -2.68 -11.53 13.73
CA ASP A 591 -3.76 -11.92 14.65
C ASP A 591 -4.60 -10.69 15.00
N TRP A 592 -3.96 -9.60 15.44
CA TRP A 592 -4.61 -8.30 15.60
C TRP A 592 -3.63 -7.15 15.40
N ILE A 593 -4.18 -5.96 15.15
CA ILE A 593 -3.45 -4.69 15.22
C ILE A 593 -4.26 -3.66 15.99
N ARG A 594 -3.61 -2.96 16.93
CA ARG A 594 -4.25 -2.09 17.92
C ARG A 594 -3.46 -0.80 18.11
N VAL A 595 -4.16 0.34 18.14
CA VAL A 595 -3.59 1.67 18.36
C VAL A 595 -4.16 2.28 19.64
N TYR A 596 -3.28 2.82 20.47
CA TYR A 596 -3.59 3.41 21.78
C TYR A 596 -3.04 4.83 21.89
N GLN A 597 -3.76 5.70 22.60
CA GLN A 597 -3.32 7.08 22.87
C GLN A 597 -3.64 7.49 24.32
N PRO A 598 -2.93 8.48 24.89
CA PRO A 598 -3.29 9.02 26.20
C PRO A 598 -4.72 9.57 26.18
N SER A 599 -5.54 9.28 27.21
CA SER A 599 -6.96 9.68 27.28
C SER A 599 -7.21 11.18 27.11
N ASN A 600 -6.20 12.01 27.38
CA ASN A 600 -6.23 13.47 27.27
C ASN A 600 -5.61 14.02 25.96
N ALA A 601 -5.13 13.16 25.07
CA ALA A 601 -4.38 13.52 23.86
C ALA A 601 -4.72 12.60 22.65
N ILE A 602 -5.97 12.16 22.55
CA ILE A 602 -6.47 11.38 21.41
C ILE A 602 -6.46 12.25 20.15
N ASN A 603 -5.78 11.79 19.10
CA ASN A 603 -5.70 12.42 17.79
C ASN A 603 -5.67 11.34 16.68
N VAL A 604 -6.85 11.07 16.11
CA VAL A 604 -7.08 10.11 15.02
C VAL A 604 -7.80 10.79 13.86
N GLY A 605 -7.39 10.44 12.65
CA GLY A 605 -7.87 11.05 11.41
C GLY A 605 -6.71 11.38 10.47
N CYS A 606 -6.99 11.34 9.17
CA CYS A 606 -5.98 11.56 8.13
C CYS A 606 -5.84 13.04 7.70
N ASP A 607 -6.79 13.90 8.10
CA ASP A 607 -6.84 15.33 7.75
C ASP A 607 -7.03 16.22 9.01
N PRO A 608 -6.12 16.16 10.02
CA PRO A 608 -6.22 16.99 11.22
C PRO A 608 -5.99 18.48 10.89
N PRO A 609 -6.68 19.44 11.53
CA PRO A 609 -6.58 20.87 11.17
C PRO A 609 -5.18 21.47 11.22
N GLU A 610 -4.32 20.97 12.11
CA GLU A 610 -2.92 21.43 12.27
C GLU A 610 -1.94 20.74 11.30
N MET A 611 -2.34 19.66 10.63
CA MET A 611 -1.53 18.91 9.65
C MET A 611 -2.41 18.40 8.48
N PRO A 612 -3.13 19.27 7.76
CA PRO A 612 -4.08 18.87 6.73
C PRO A 612 -3.42 18.16 5.54
N THR A 613 -4.10 17.21 4.91
CA THR A 613 -3.62 16.46 3.75
C THR A 613 -4.68 16.27 2.66
N LEU A 614 -5.96 16.20 3.00
CA LEU A 614 -7.02 15.73 2.09
C LEU A 614 -7.15 16.60 0.84
N LYS A 615 -7.13 17.93 1.01
CA LYS A 615 -7.13 18.86 -0.13
C LYS A 615 -5.91 18.65 -1.03
N TYR A 616 -4.71 18.50 -0.46
CA TYR A 616 -3.47 18.32 -1.22
C TYR A 616 -3.47 17.02 -2.02
N ILE A 617 -3.92 15.92 -1.41
CA ILE A 617 -4.06 14.62 -2.06
C ILE A 617 -5.05 14.69 -3.23
N ASN A 618 -6.21 15.34 -3.02
CA ASN A 618 -7.23 15.51 -4.05
C ASN A 618 -6.79 16.42 -5.21
N ASP A 619 -6.09 17.52 -4.93
CA ASP A 619 -5.55 18.43 -5.96
C ASP A 619 -4.47 17.76 -6.82
N HIS A 620 -3.80 16.71 -6.32
CA HIS A 620 -2.74 15.97 -6.99
C HIS A 620 -3.08 14.49 -7.21
N PHE A 621 -4.37 14.17 -7.34
CA PHE A 621 -4.93 12.80 -7.29
C PHE A 621 -4.16 11.76 -8.12
N GLU A 622 -3.64 12.10 -9.30
CA GLU A 622 -2.91 11.15 -10.15
C GLU A 622 -1.63 10.63 -9.48
N ALA A 623 -0.88 11.48 -8.77
CA ALA A 623 0.36 11.10 -8.08
C ALA A 623 0.15 10.03 -6.98
N TYR A 624 -1.07 9.92 -6.47
CA TYR A 624 -1.47 8.98 -5.40
C TYR A 624 -2.22 7.74 -5.91
N ASN A 625 -2.50 7.66 -7.22
CA ASN A 625 -3.33 6.60 -7.81
C ASN A 625 -2.74 6.00 -9.11
N ASN A 626 -1.70 6.58 -9.70
CA ASN A 626 -0.98 6.02 -10.85
C ASN A 626 0.44 5.56 -10.42
N PRO A 627 0.66 4.25 -10.15
CA PRO A 627 1.95 3.75 -9.67
C PRO A 627 3.06 3.81 -10.73
N ASN A 628 2.73 4.09 -11.99
CA ASN A 628 3.71 4.26 -13.07
C ASN A 628 4.40 5.63 -13.06
N LEU A 629 3.90 6.60 -12.27
CA LEU A 629 4.54 7.91 -12.14
C LEU A 629 5.68 7.83 -11.13
N THR A 630 6.91 7.94 -11.63
CA THR A 630 8.12 7.72 -10.82
C THR A 630 8.58 8.98 -10.09
N ILE A 631 8.40 10.15 -10.71
CA ILE A 631 8.65 11.46 -10.10
C ILE A 631 7.41 12.35 -10.21
N PHE A 632 7.27 13.30 -9.27
CA PHE A 632 6.11 14.19 -9.18
C PHE A 632 5.95 15.09 -10.41
N ARG A 633 7.01 15.24 -11.22
CA ARG A 633 7.05 16.09 -12.42
C ARG A 633 6.66 15.38 -13.72
N ASP A 634 6.32 14.09 -13.67
CA ASP A 634 6.04 13.27 -14.86
C ASP A 634 4.65 13.53 -15.49
N PHE A 635 3.69 14.10 -14.75
CA PHE A 635 2.28 14.20 -15.18
C PHE A 635 1.80 15.64 -15.43
N GLU A 636 0.70 15.79 -16.18
CA GLU A 636 0.20 17.10 -16.62
C GLU A 636 -0.25 17.98 -15.44
N PHE A 637 -0.03 19.29 -15.53
CA PHE A 637 -0.30 20.29 -14.48
C PHE A 637 0.50 20.17 -13.17
N SER A 638 1.30 19.11 -12.99
CA SER A 638 2.22 19.01 -11.86
C SER A 638 3.25 20.15 -11.84
N LYS A 639 3.50 20.72 -10.67
CA LYS A 639 4.54 21.73 -10.45
C LYS A 639 5.16 21.54 -9.08
N PHE A 640 6.47 21.28 -9.06
CA PHE A 640 7.23 21.30 -7.81
C PHE A 640 7.22 22.73 -7.23
N PRO A 641 6.87 22.96 -5.95
CA PRO A 641 6.75 24.30 -5.38
C PRO A 641 8.03 25.13 -5.49
N GLY A 642 7.88 26.45 -5.63
CA GLY A 642 9.02 27.37 -5.73
C GLY A 642 9.70 27.54 -4.38
N ASN A 643 11.04 27.45 -4.34
CA ASN A 643 11.84 27.58 -3.11
C ASN A 643 12.58 28.94 -3.07
N ARG A 644 12.46 29.65 -1.93
CA ARG A 644 13.06 30.98 -1.71
C ARG A 644 14.58 31.01 -1.82
N LEU A 645 15.29 29.98 -1.31
CA LEU A 645 16.75 29.92 -1.36
C LEU A 645 17.26 29.75 -2.81
N LEU A 646 16.44 29.15 -3.68
CA LEU A 646 16.71 29.01 -5.11
C LEU A 646 16.36 30.29 -5.93
N GLY A 647 15.89 31.36 -5.29
CA GLY A 647 15.46 32.59 -5.96
C GLY A 647 14.19 32.44 -6.79
N GLN A 648 13.32 31.48 -6.45
CA GLN A 648 12.15 31.10 -7.26
C GLN A 648 10.84 31.78 -6.86
N CYS A 649 10.88 32.74 -5.93
CA CYS A 649 9.72 33.46 -5.40
C CYS A 649 9.74 34.93 -5.86
N PRO A 650 9.11 35.30 -6.99
CA PRO A 650 9.30 36.63 -7.60
C PRO A 650 8.74 37.81 -6.79
N ASN A 651 7.96 37.51 -5.74
CA ASN A 651 7.30 38.47 -4.87
C ASN A 651 7.93 38.55 -3.46
N GLU A 652 9.06 37.86 -3.24
CA GLU A 652 9.81 37.86 -1.98
C GLU A 652 11.29 38.24 -2.23
N GLU A 653 11.63 39.50 -1.91
CA GLU A 653 13.02 40.00 -1.80
C GLU A 653 13.57 39.86 -0.37
#